data_AF-B8BPZ4-F1
#
_entry.id   AF-B8BPZ4-F1
#
_cell.length_a   1.000
_cell.length_b   1.000
_cell.length_c   1.000
_cell.angle_alpha   90.00
_cell.angle_beta   90.00
_cell.angle_gamma   90.00
#
_symmetry.space_group_name_H-M   'P 1'
#
loop_
_entity.id
_entity.type
_entity.pdbx_description
1 polymer ?
#
loop_
_entity_poly.entity_id
_entity_poly.type
_entity_poly.pdbx_seq_one_letter_code
_entity_poly.pdbx_strand_id
1 'polypeptide(L)'
;MAMKRSKASACVVLSLSCLLVSSSWHAVSTVIFSSSQTNTSVVHHVAIPTFKASTNAVNFSATIAIAHPYEDHWPSYTLPEWATKVESSIEYTSSISKEKQVCLVAIGGTSDSISCKLGFRCNDNDLEASILPGFLPKYTTHMFKNNVYDCEDDSAYFLFVVIHPLVRIKRAIQNDKPIDWDAFKLREGEKNYKRRKNFYLDCPFDTLESLASQGLSQDDSAEKCKQRAESALMGTEHFGNDVYFGYQYHAEGIPGIGRVMTIRAEHFEEDLRSVELELAGKRQETQLSVRIQNNAHKVNADVFSLSEELQSLICNMLCNEIQSYKQILNKSINLSGDQVAQSVEELIASCPTEATSTKCNKPRPDITNKLKKGRGYGKRTSTDSRRGWQVLDFMKKDPTKYLQKAPKESEVCLVHIGKSGGTSLACSLGFNSPGYTDPCPDEVTPGLLPQYTTRRFHLSQYDCFDDSAFYLFLIRNPYDRLISAFNYDNVSRSPKNFERVLSSQEFAKRKKLFLDCPFTTIEKMAQLGLSKAATATDVCKQRAHEAIYGTENYSAQLFCNLQFYLESIPKDAKILALRTEHLSNDWHSAEVTIGGDLNQTTNIAQKNVNDYSEKKEKLISDNSRNIICEKLCNEILVYRTILQHAANLNHEQVQASIDELKESCPVEAVTTSCSEPLPDISDKLKVYRGYYKNEVLDSATGEISIGRSVHVKTP
;
A
#
# COMPACT_ATOMS: atom_id res chain seq x y z
N MET A 1 -6.57 -69.94 23.40
CA MET A 1 -6.63 -70.66 24.68
C MET A 1 -5.48 -70.21 25.56
N ALA A 2 -5.76 -69.96 26.83
CA ALA A 2 -4.85 -69.59 27.94
C ALA A 2 -4.24 -68.17 27.94
N MET A 3 -4.61 -67.37 28.95
CA MET A 3 -3.69 -66.62 29.85
C MET A 3 -4.56 -65.86 30.88
N LYS A 4 -4.68 -66.37 32.12
CA LYS A 4 -3.88 -66.02 33.32
C LYS A 4 -3.92 -64.53 33.69
N ARG A 5 -4.76 -64.22 34.69
CA ARG A 5 -4.66 -63.02 35.55
C ARG A 5 -3.49 -63.21 36.53
N SER A 6 -2.65 -62.18 36.68
CA SER A 6 -1.55 -62.15 37.64
C SER A 6 -1.30 -60.72 38.14
N LYS A 7 -1.43 -60.59 39.46
CA LYS A 7 -0.63 -59.78 40.41
C LYS A 7 -0.63 -58.24 40.28
N ALA A 8 -1.21 -57.61 41.31
CA ALA A 8 -0.78 -56.33 41.83
C ALA A 8 0.14 -56.57 43.05
N SER A 9 1.27 -55.86 43.11
CA SER A 9 2.07 -55.70 44.32
C SER A 9 2.83 -54.38 44.27
N ALA A 10 2.62 -53.59 45.33
CA ALA A 10 3.54 -52.72 46.06
C ALA A 10 4.37 -51.65 45.32
N CYS A 11 4.23 -50.39 45.76
CA CYS A 11 5.32 -49.75 46.49
C CYS A 11 4.83 -48.55 47.33
N VAL A 12 5.11 -48.64 48.63
CA VAL A 12 5.08 -47.57 49.62
C VAL A 12 6.48 -46.94 49.60
N VAL A 13 6.58 -45.62 49.47
CA VAL A 13 7.78 -44.88 49.89
C VAL A 13 7.34 -43.66 50.69
N LEU A 14 7.78 -43.68 51.95
CA LEU A 14 7.71 -42.64 52.97
C LEU A 14 9.12 -42.06 53.14
N SER A 15 9.27 -40.73 53.11
CA SER A 15 10.31 -39.94 53.80
C SER A 15 9.88 -38.47 53.62
N LEU A 16 9.41 -37.69 54.60
CA LEU A 16 9.88 -37.28 55.94
C LEU A 16 11.10 -36.32 55.95
N SER A 17 10.77 -35.02 55.98
CA SER A 17 11.28 -33.93 56.86
C SER A 17 12.69 -33.33 56.73
N CYS A 18 12.75 -32.00 56.56
CA CYS A 18 13.41 -30.97 57.40
C CYS A 18 13.01 -29.56 56.87
N LEU A 19 12.19 -28.76 57.56
CA LEU A 19 12.43 -27.79 58.66
C LEU A 19 13.21 -26.50 58.29
N LEU A 20 12.46 -25.39 58.37
CA LEU A 20 12.75 -24.05 58.90
C LEU A 20 13.85 -23.18 58.25
N VAL A 21 13.46 -21.98 57.79
CA VAL A 21 13.83 -20.69 58.44
C VAL A 21 12.73 -19.64 58.20
N SER A 22 12.39 -18.96 59.28
CA SER A 22 11.49 -17.81 59.44
C SER A 22 12.13 -16.47 59.04
N SER A 23 11.34 -15.52 58.54
CA SER A 23 11.34 -14.16 59.08
C SER A 23 10.14 -13.32 58.61
N SER A 24 9.32 -12.97 59.59
CA SER A 24 8.24 -12.00 59.64
C SER A 24 8.76 -10.56 59.51
N TRP A 25 8.05 -9.69 58.78
CA TRP A 25 7.98 -8.23 59.06
C TRP A 25 6.53 -7.74 58.88
N HIS A 26 5.98 -7.21 59.97
CA HIS A 26 4.74 -6.44 60.03
C HIS A 26 5.01 -4.99 59.64
N ALA A 27 4.05 -4.35 58.96
CA ALA A 27 3.74 -2.94 59.19
C ALA A 27 2.27 -2.69 58.84
N VAL A 28 1.45 -2.69 59.88
CA VAL A 28 0.10 -2.14 59.90
C VAL A 28 0.21 -0.63 60.01
N SER A 29 -0.49 0.11 59.14
CA SER A 29 -0.83 1.52 59.38
C SER A 29 -2.32 1.69 59.23
N THR A 30 -2.97 1.74 60.38
CA THR A 30 -4.35 2.14 60.58
C THR A 30 -4.40 3.67 60.57
N VAL A 31 -5.25 4.27 59.73
CA VAL A 31 -5.68 5.67 59.89
C VAL A 31 -7.19 5.66 60.09
N ILE A 32 -7.60 6.05 61.30
CA ILE A 32 -8.97 6.40 61.70
C ILE A 32 -9.03 7.93 61.75
N PHE A 33 -10.08 8.52 61.18
CA PHE A 33 -10.78 9.79 61.53
C PHE A 33 -11.64 10.14 60.30
N SER A 34 -12.90 10.57 60.32
CA SER A 34 -13.97 10.67 61.31
C SER A 34 -15.23 11.05 60.53
N SER A 35 -16.38 10.60 60.99
CA SER A 35 -17.69 11.05 60.52
C SER A 35 -18.02 12.50 60.90
N SER A 36 -18.94 13.08 60.13
CA SER A 36 -19.74 14.30 60.35
C SER A 36 -19.11 15.62 59.92
N GLN A 37 -19.72 16.28 58.93
CA GLN A 37 -20.58 17.44 59.21
C GLN A 37 -21.41 17.80 57.97
N THR A 38 -22.68 18.03 58.25
CA THR A 38 -23.70 18.67 57.43
C THR A 38 -23.26 20.07 57.01
N ASN A 39 -23.40 20.41 55.74
CA ASN A 39 -23.60 21.81 55.33
C ASN A 39 -24.57 21.90 54.16
N THR A 40 -25.78 22.31 54.51
CA THR A 40 -26.76 22.96 53.65
C THR A 40 -26.19 24.28 53.11
N SER A 41 -26.20 24.47 51.81
CA SER A 41 -26.10 25.81 51.21
C SER A 41 -26.97 25.91 49.95
N VAL A 42 -28.18 26.43 50.18
CA VAL A 42 -28.91 27.43 49.38
C VAL A 42 -28.71 27.39 47.87
N VAL A 43 -29.75 26.87 47.19
CA VAL A 43 -30.01 27.05 45.76
C VAL A 43 -30.39 28.52 45.51
N HIS A 44 -29.53 29.29 44.85
CA HIS A 44 -29.94 30.51 44.18
C HIS A 44 -30.42 30.16 42.77
N HIS A 45 -31.75 30.19 42.57
CA HIS A 45 -32.36 30.20 41.24
C HIS A 45 -31.99 31.51 40.52
N VAL A 46 -31.08 31.43 39.56
CA VAL A 46 -30.93 32.45 38.52
C VAL A 46 -31.75 31.99 37.32
N ALA A 47 -32.87 32.65 37.09
CA ALA A 47 -33.69 32.48 35.92
C ALA A 47 -32.92 32.99 34.68
N ILE A 48 -32.64 32.09 33.74
CA ILE A 48 -32.15 32.44 32.39
C ILE A 48 -33.37 32.44 31.45
N PRO A 49 -33.55 33.46 30.58
CA PRO A 49 -34.75 33.59 29.78
C PRO A 49 -34.86 32.47 28.74
N THR A 50 -36.02 31.82 28.69
CA THR A 50 -36.42 30.93 27.61
C THR A 50 -36.59 31.73 26.31
N PHE A 51 -35.61 31.63 25.41
CA PHE A 51 -35.79 32.00 24.00
C PHE A 51 -36.55 30.87 23.30
N LYS A 52 -37.82 31.12 22.95
CA LYS A 52 -38.57 30.27 22.02
C LYS A 52 -38.02 30.47 20.62
N ALA A 53 -37.12 29.59 20.20
CA ALA A 53 -36.75 29.46 18.79
C ALA A 53 -37.85 28.67 18.06
N SER A 54 -38.44 29.33 17.07
CA SER A 54 -39.40 28.80 16.11
C SER A 54 -38.83 27.57 15.38
N THR A 55 -39.54 26.45 15.47
CA THR A 55 -39.28 25.24 14.68
C THR A 55 -39.72 25.45 13.24
N ASN A 56 -38.85 26.01 12.42
CA ASN A 56 -38.94 25.79 10.98
C ASN A 56 -38.15 24.52 10.66
N ALA A 57 -38.88 23.44 10.39
CA ALA A 57 -38.34 22.21 9.86
C ALA A 57 -37.76 22.50 8.46
N VAL A 58 -36.44 22.72 8.41
CA VAL A 58 -35.70 22.69 7.16
C VAL A 58 -35.38 21.23 6.89
N ASN A 59 -36.02 20.65 5.87
CA ASN A 59 -35.64 19.36 5.30
C ASN A 59 -34.23 19.49 4.71
N PHE A 60 -33.20 19.19 5.51
CA PHE A 60 -31.87 18.88 5.01
C PHE A 60 -31.83 17.39 4.65
N SER A 61 -32.21 17.08 3.42
CA SER A 61 -31.89 15.81 2.76
C SER A 61 -30.98 16.13 1.57
N ALA A 62 -29.80 16.66 1.87
CA ALA A 62 -28.71 16.75 0.92
C ALA A 62 -27.57 15.91 1.46
N THR A 63 -27.53 14.64 1.08
CA THR A 63 -26.41 13.74 1.34
C THR A 63 -25.17 14.36 0.71
N ILE A 64 -24.27 14.90 1.51
CA ILE A 64 -22.97 15.35 1.00
C ILE A 64 -22.14 14.09 0.76
N ALA A 65 -22.06 13.66 -0.50
CA ALA A 65 -21.19 12.56 -0.91
C ALA A 65 -19.74 13.02 -0.77
N ILE A 66 -19.11 12.71 0.36
CA ILE A 66 -17.65 12.82 0.49
C ILE A 66 -17.07 11.62 -0.27
N ALA A 67 -16.27 11.91 -1.30
CA ALA A 67 -15.57 10.88 -2.06
C ALA A 67 -14.69 10.06 -1.10
N HIS A 68 -15.03 8.77 -0.97
CA HIS A 68 -14.32 7.86 -0.08
C HIS A 68 -13.05 7.36 -0.77
N PRO A 69 -11.89 7.24 -0.08
CA PRO A 69 -10.73 6.56 -0.63
C PRO A 69 -11.08 5.17 -1.20
N TYR A 70 -12.05 4.48 -0.63
CA TYR A 70 -12.51 3.20 -1.17
C TYR A 70 -13.25 3.32 -2.50
N GLU A 71 -14.07 4.35 -2.73
CA GLU A 71 -14.68 4.59 -4.04
C GLU A 71 -13.61 4.94 -5.09
N ASP A 72 -12.55 5.66 -4.68
CA ASP A 72 -11.38 5.96 -5.51
C ASP A 72 -10.52 4.72 -5.85
N HIS A 73 -10.41 3.75 -4.94
CA HIS A 73 -9.64 2.52 -5.20
C HIS A 73 -10.49 1.40 -5.81
N TRP A 74 -11.81 1.47 -5.65
CA TRP A 74 -12.80 0.44 -6.03
C TRP A 74 -14.06 1.06 -6.64
N PRO A 75 -13.99 1.73 -7.81
CA PRO A 75 -15.08 2.55 -8.37
C PRO A 75 -16.38 1.80 -8.73
N SER A 76 -16.42 0.47 -8.56
CA SER A 76 -17.62 -0.35 -8.71
C SER A 76 -18.10 -1.02 -7.41
N TYR A 77 -17.46 -0.76 -6.28
CA TYR A 77 -17.88 -1.24 -4.97
C TYR A 77 -18.36 -0.08 -4.12
N THR A 78 -19.62 -0.13 -3.72
CA THR A 78 -20.10 0.67 -2.60
C THR A 78 -19.53 0.11 -1.31
N LEU A 79 -19.09 0.98 -0.40
CA LEU A 79 -18.81 0.54 0.96
C LEU A 79 -20.08 -0.08 1.53
N PRO A 80 -19.98 -1.25 2.19
CA PRO A 80 -21.14 -1.78 2.88
C PRO A 80 -21.56 -0.78 3.96
N GLU A 81 -22.86 -0.70 4.23
CA GLU A 81 -23.41 0.31 5.13
C GLU A 81 -22.70 0.32 6.49
N TRP A 82 -22.39 -0.85 7.04
CA TRP A 82 -21.68 -0.97 8.31
C TRP A 82 -20.25 -0.40 8.33
N ALA A 83 -19.65 -0.18 7.15
CA ALA A 83 -18.34 0.47 7.02
C ALA A 83 -18.44 1.99 6.84
N THR A 84 -19.65 2.53 6.70
CA THR A 84 -19.87 3.97 6.55
C THR A 84 -20.04 4.64 7.91
N LYS A 85 -19.45 5.83 8.06
CA LYS A 85 -19.65 6.67 9.25
C LYS A 85 -21.02 7.34 9.19
N VAL A 86 -21.69 7.49 10.34
CA VAL A 86 -22.99 8.20 10.43
C VAL A 86 -22.77 9.69 10.19
N GLU A 87 -23.66 10.34 9.43
CA GLU A 87 -23.51 11.73 8.94
C GLU A 87 -23.26 12.77 10.05
N SER A 88 -23.84 12.57 11.24
CA SER A 88 -23.59 13.41 12.43
C SER A 88 -22.13 13.40 12.91
N SER A 89 -21.33 12.44 12.46
CA SER A 89 -19.89 12.33 12.73
C SER A 89 -19.00 12.72 11.54
N ILE A 90 -19.60 13.00 10.38
CA ILE A 90 -18.92 13.28 9.10
C ILE A 90 -18.40 14.72 9.02
N GLU A 91 -19.00 15.70 9.72
CA GLU A 91 -18.54 17.11 9.70
C GLU A 91 -17.05 17.28 10.03
N TYR A 92 -16.41 16.27 10.64
CA TYR A 92 -15.01 16.29 11.00
C TYR A 92 -14.08 15.51 10.06
N THR A 93 -14.57 14.54 9.29
CA THR A 93 -13.68 13.55 8.64
C THR A 93 -12.80 14.14 7.54
N SER A 94 -13.31 15.06 6.72
CA SER A 94 -12.53 15.73 5.67
C SER A 94 -11.49 16.75 6.19
N SER A 95 -11.60 17.14 7.46
CA SER A 95 -10.73 18.14 8.10
C SER A 95 -9.60 17.53 8.93
N ILE A 96 -9.60 16.20 9.14
CA ILE A 96 -8.59 15.53 9.95
C ILE A 96 -7.33 15.33 9.11
N SER A 97 -6.24 15.96 9.56
CA SER A 97 -4.91 15.78 8.99
C SER A 97 -4.50 14.31 8.99
N LYS A 98 -3.85 13.85 7.93
CA LYS A 98 -3.39 12.45 7.80
C LYS A 98 -2.59 11.96 9.01
N GLU A 99 -1.76 12.82 9.62
CA GLU A 99 -0.99 12.48 10.84
C GLU A 99 -1.83 12.13 12.08
N LYS A 100 -3.16 12.31 12.02
CA LYS A 100 -4.08 11.99 13.11
C LYS A 100 -5.12 10.93 12.73
N GLN A 101 -5.19 10.52 11.48
CA GLN A 101 -6.19 9.55 11.04
C GLN A 101 -5.92 8.17 11.68
N VAL A 102 -6.98 7.58 12.19
CA VAL A 102 -6.99 6.22 12.74
C VAL A 102 -7.81 5.34 11.82
N CYS A 103 -7.24 4.23 11.37
CA CYS A 103 -8.02 3.15 10.78
C CYS A 103 -8.34 2.09 11.82
N LEU A 104 -9.63 1.80 12.03
CA LEU A 104 -10.09 0.75 12.93
C LEU A 104 -9.88 -0.62 12.29
N VAL A 105 -9.06 -1.47 12.89
CA VAL A 105 -8.84 -2.85 12.48
C VAL A 105 -9.73 -3.76 13.34
N ALA A 106 -10.89 -4.11 12.77
CA ALA A 106 -11.98 -4.82 13.41
C ALA A 106 -11.90 -6.34 13.13
N ILE A 107 -11.64 -7.13 14.18
CA ILE A 107 -11.37 -8.57 14.08
C ILE A 107 -12.46 -9.37 14.80
N GLY A 108 -13.27 -10.09 14.01
CA GLY A 108 -14.42 -10.87 14.49
C GLY A 108 -15.56 -10.02 15.05
N GLY A 109 -16.60 -10.65 15.61
CA GLY A 109 -17.79 -9.94 16.09
C GLY A 109 -17.60 -9.05 17.34
N THR A 110 -16.42 -9.05 17.99
CA THR A 110 -16.18 -8.22 19.18
C THR A 110 -16.00 -6.74 18.86
N SER A 111 -15.54 -6.44 17.65
CA SER A 111 -15.37 -5.06 17.20
C SER A 111 -16.70 -4.34 16.97
N ASP A 112 -17.79 -5.06 16.75
CA ASP A 112 -19.02 -4.47 16.21
C ASP A 112 -19.59 -3.41 17.16
N SER A 113 -19.68 -3.74 18.46
CA SER A 113 -20.09 -2.79 19.49
C SER A 113 -19.19 -1.55 19.58
N ILE A 114 -17.89 -1.69 19.31
CA ILE A 114 -16.92 -0.60 19.32
C ILE A 114 -17.03 0.22 18.05
N SER A 115 -17.17 -0.41 16.88
CA SER A 115 -17.42 0.26 15.61
C SER A 115 -18.64 1.18 15.70
N CYS A 116 -19.76 0.72 16.28
CA CYS A 116 -20.95 1.57 16.47
C CYS A 116 -20.63 2.80 17.33
N LYS A 117 -19.93 2.56 18.45
CA LYS A 117 -19.49 3.58 19.40
C LYS A 117 -18.49 4.57 18.80
N LEU A 118 -17.75 4.19 17.76
CA LEU A 118 -16.84 5.06 17.00
C LEU A 118 -17.56 5.82 15.88
N GLY A 119 -18.87 5.61 15.72
CA GLY A 119 -19.71 6.31 14.75
C GLY A 119 -19.88 5.59 13.41
N PHE A 120 -19.42 4.34 13.27
CA PHE A 120 -19.78 3.53 12.11
C PHE A 120 -21.22 3.01 12.23
N ARG A 121 -21.91 2.82 11.11
CA ARG A 121 -23.24 2.20 11.13
C ARG A 121 -23.12 0.73 11.58
N CYS A 122 -24.14 0.24 12.25
CA CYS A 122 -24.23 -1.15 12.67
C CYS A 122 -25.56 -1.73 12.21
N ASN A 123 -25.58 -3.04 11.91
CA ASN A 123 -26.73 -3.73 11.33
C ASN A 123 -27.88 -3.94 12.32
N ASP A 124 -27.68 -3.65 13.60
CA ASP A 124 -28.70 -3.79 14.62
C ASP A 124 -29.39 -2.44 14.87
N ASN A 125 -30.68 -2.48 15.21
CA ASN A 125 -31.53 -1.32 15.53
C ASN A 125 -31.02 -0.45 16.72
N ASP A 126 -29.81 -0.69 17.22
CA ASP A 126 -29.07 0.08 18.21
C ASP A 126 -28.50 1.39 17.64
N LEU A 127 -29.25 2.06 16.76
CA LEU A 127 -28.96 3.43 16.28
C LEU A 127 -28.91 4.46 17.44
N GLU A 128 -29.35 4.08 18.64
CA GLU A 128 -29.25 4.91 19.85
C GLU A 128 -27.94 4.72 20.63
N ALA A 129 -26.99 3.91 20.15
CA ALA A 129 -25.69 3.81 20.81
C ALA A 129 -24.99 5.18 20.80
N SER A 130 -24.90 5.81 21.97
CA SER A 130 -24.20 7.08 22.13
C SER A 130 -22.75 6.92 21.65
N ILE A 131 -22.36 7.71 20.65
CA ILE A 131 -20.98 7.80 20.18
C ILE A 131 -20.09 8.09 21.39
N LEU A 132 -18.95 7.42 21.49
CA LEU A 132 -17.99 7.67 22.57
C LEU A 132 -17.60 9.16 22.56
N PRO A 133 -17.42 9.78 23.73
CA PRO A 133 -16.74 11.07 23.80
C PRO A 133 -15.24 10.86 23.55
N GLY A 134 -14.54 11.88 23.05
CA GLY A 134 -13.08 11.88 22.95
C GLY A 134 -12.54 12.09 21.54
N PHE A 135 -11.22 11.95 21.40
CA PHE A 135 -10.52 12.08 20.13
C PHE A 135 -10.63 10.83 19.28
N LEU A 136 -10.74 9.64 19.89
CA LEU A 136 -10.74 8.39 19.13
C LEU A 136 -11.91 8.30 18.13
N PRO A 137 -13.18 8.56 18.50
CA PRO A 137 -14.30 8.54 17.56
C PRO A 137 -14.17 9.62 16.50
N LYS A 138 -13.59 10.77 16.85
CA LYS A 138 -13.32 11.85 15.91
C LYS A 138 -12.29 11.41 14.86
N TYR A 139 -11.16 10.87 15.29
CA TYR A 139 -10.00 10.53 14.46
C TYR A 139 -10.12 9.19 13.74
N THR A 140 -11.02 8.32 14.17
CA THR A 140 -11.31 7.07 13.44
C THR A 140 -12.15 7.39 12.21
N THR A 141 -11.51 7.44 11.04
CA THR A 141 -12.17 7.80 9.77
C THR A 141 -12.42 6.60 8.87
N HIS A 142 -11.67 5.51 9.07
CA HIS A 142 -11.67 4.33 8.20
C HIS A 142 -11.79 3.04 9.00
N MET A 143 -12.13 1.95 8.32
CA MET A 143 -12.18 0.61 8.93
C MET A 143 -11.61 -0.49 8.02
N PHE A 144 -10.93 -1.45 8.64
CA PHE A 144 -10.59 -2.73 8.04
C PHE A 144 -11.30 -3.85 8.80
N LYS A 145 -12.34 -4.43 8.19
CA LYS A 145 -13.12 -5.54 8.76
C LYS A 145 -13.40 -6.57 7.68
N ASN A 146 -13.25 -7.85 8.02
CA ASN A 146 -13.43 -8.96 7.08
C ASN A 146 -12.62 -8.74 5.79
N ASN A 147 -13.25 -8.82 4.63
CA ASN A 147 -12.65 -8.57 3.33
C ASN A 147 -12.89 -7.14 2.80
N VAL A 148 -13.12 -6.18 3.69
CA VAL A 148 -13.33 -4.77 3.34
C VAL A 148 -12.21 -3.97 3.98
N TYR A 149 -11.25 -3.57 3.16
CA TYR A 149 -10.14 -2.71 3.54
C TYR A 149 -10.43 -1.29 3.07
N ASP A 150 -10.85 -0.45 4.00
CA ASP A 150 -11.20 0.96 3.73
C ASP A 150 -10.17 1.93 4.34
N CYS A 151 -9.06 1.43 4.89
CA CYS A 151 -7.98 2.27 5.37
C CYS A 151 -7.21 2.93 4.23
N GLU A 152 -6.64 4.10 4.50
CA GLU A 152 -5.50 4.60 3.74
C GLU A 152 -4.22 3.94 4.25
N ASP A 153 -3.32 3.53 3.35
CA ASP A 153 -2.03 2.93 3.74
C ASP A 153 -1.09 3.90 4.46
N ASP A 154 -1.36 5.20 4.38
CA ASP A 154 -0.68 6.26 5.13
C ASP A 154 -1.51 6.78 6.31
N SER A 155 -2.52 6.02 6.77
CA SER A 155 -3.19 6.29 8.05
C SER A 155 -2.14 6.36 9.16
N ALA A 156 -2.19 7.40 9.99
CA ALA A 156 -1.22 7.57 11.06
C ALA A 156 -1.21 6.41 12.06
N TYR A 157 -2.38 5.82 12.32
CA TYR A 157 -2.53 4.71 13.24
C TYR A 157 -3.48 3.64 12.71
N PHE A 158 -3.17 2.38 13.05
CA PHE A 158 -4.04 1.23 12.89
C PHE A 158 -4.46 0.73 14.27
N LEU A 159 -5.72 0.95 14.63
CA LEU A 159 -6.26 0.58 15.93
C LEU A 159 -6.85 -0.83 15.88
N PHE A 160 -6.18 -1.79 16.50
CA PHE A 160 -6.69 -3.14 16.65
C PHE A 160 -7.60 -3.25 17.86
N VAL A 161 -8.79 -3.83 17.66
CA VAL A 161 -9.60 -4.33 18.77
C VAL A 161 -9.34 -5.83 18.88
N VAL A 162 -8.61 -6.23 19.91
CA VAL A 162 -8.22 -7.62 20.13
C VAL A 162 -8.98 -8.21 21.32
N ILE A 163 -9.09 -9.53 21.33
CA ILE A 163 -9.61 -10.30 22.45
C ILE A 163 -8.79 -11.58 22.53
N HIS A 164 -8.69 -12.17 23.71
CA HIS A 164 -8.03 -13.46 23.90
C HIS A 164 -8.40 -14.49 22.80
N PRO A 165 -7.42 -15.08 22.06
CA PRO A 165 -7.66 -15.92 20.88
C PRO A 165 -8.67 -17.06 21.05
N LEU A 166 -8.63 -17.79 22.17
CA LEU A 166 -9.63 -18.84 22.47
C LEU A 166 -11.05 -18.29 22.60
N VAL A 167 -11.19 -17.12 23.22
CA VAL A 167 -12.49 -16.46 23.39
C VAL A 167 -13.00 -15.97 22.04
N ARG A 168 -12.10 -15.45 21.19
CA ARG A 168 -12.43 -15.06 19.83
C ARG A 168 -13.01 -16.22 19.03
N ILE A 169 -12.30 -17.35 18.96
CA ILE A 169 -12.74 -18.47 18.12
C ILE A 169 -14.04 -19.09 18.63
N LYS A 170 -14.22 -19.14 19.96
CA LYS A 170 -15.46 -19.60 20.57
C LYS A 170 -16.63 -18.72 20.15
N ARG A 171 -16.49 -17.39 20.28
CA ARG A 171 -17.51 -16.43 19.84
C ARG A 171 -17.77 -16.53 18.35
N ALA A 172 -16.73 -16.69 17.54
CA ALA A 172 -16.86 -16.87 16.10
C ALA A 172 -17.74 -18.08 15.76
N ILE A 173 -17.49 -19.25 16.37
CA ILE A 173 -18.29 -20.47 16.15
C ILE A 173 -19.73 -20.27 16.64
N GLN A 174 -19.92 -19.67 17.82
CA GLN A 174 -21.24 -19.47 18.41
C GLN A 174 -22.10 -18.49 17.60
N ASN A 175 -21.52 -17.39 17.13
CA ASN A 175 -22.23 -16.34 16.40
C ASN A 175 -22.42 -16.68 14.91
N ASP A 176 -21.54 -17.49 14.34
CA ASP A 176 -21.59 -17.83 12.92
C ASP A 176 -22.57 -18.99 12.62
N LYS A 177 -22.94 -19.82 13.61
CA LYS A 177 -23.95 -20.86 13.41
C LYS A 177 -25.36 -20.27 13.26
N PRO A 178 -26.07 -20.51 12.13
CA PRO A 178 -27.46 -20.08 11.98
C PRO A 178 -28.39 -20.82 12.94
N ILE A 179 -29.30 -20.09 13.58
CA ILE A 179 -30.39 -20.66 14.40
C ILE A 179 -31.47 -21.26 13.48
N ASP A 180 -31.81 -20.55 12.41
CA ASP A 180 -32.77 -20.97 11.38
C ASP A 180 -32.06 -21.05 10.01
N TRP A 181 -31.83 -22.27 9.54
CA TRP A 181 -31.09 -22.55 8.31
C TRP A 181 -31.85 -22.17 7.04
N ASP A 182 -33.18 -22.27 7.04
CA ASP A 182 -34.00 -21.93 5.89
C ASP A 182 -34.08 -20.41 5.75
N ALA A 183 -34.32 -19.70 6.85
CA ALA A 183 -34.28 -18.25 6.86
C ALA A 183 -32.88 -17.70 6.53
N PHE A 184 -31.82 -18.35 7.01
CA PHE A 184 -30.44 -18.00 6.65
C PHE A 184 -30.18 -18.18 5.16
N LYS A 185 -30.58 -19.32 4.58
CA LYS A 185 -30.45 -19.58 3.14
C LYS A 185 -31.20 -18.55 2.30
N LEU A 186 -32.38 -18.12 2.75
CA LEU A 186 -33.16 -17.08 2.09
C LEU A 186 -32.47 -15.71 2.15
N ARG A 187 -31.89 -15.33 3.30
CA ARG A 187 -31.22 -14.02 3.48
C ARG A 187 -29.83 -13.94 2.84
N GLU A 188 -28.99 -14.94 3.07
CA GLU A 188 -27.56 -14.93 2.70
C GLU A 188 -27.26 -15.64 1.38
N GLY A 189 -28.25 -16.33 0.83
CA GLY A 189 -28.16 -17.06 -0.43
C GLY A 189 -27.49 -18.43 -0.35
N GLU A 190 -27.67 -19.21 -1.42
CA GLU A 190 -27.25 -20.61 -1.51
C GLU A 190 -25.75 -20.82 -1.28
N LYS A 191 -24.92 -19.88 -1.75
CA LYS A 191 -23.47 -19.97 -1.64
C LYS A 191 -22.99 -19.92 -0.19
N ASN A 192 -23.51 -18.98 0.60
CA ASN A 192 -23.16 -18.84 2.01
C ASN A 192 -23.79 -19.97 2.84
N TYR A 193 -25.02 -20.37 2.50
CA TYR A 193 -25.66 -21.55 3.07
C TYR A 193 -24.80 -22.81 2.89
N LYS A 194 -24.35 -23.13 1.68
CA LYS A 194 -23.51 -24.33 1.42
C LYS A 194 -22.21 -24.30 2.23
N ARG A 195 -21.56 -23.14 2.34
CA ARG A 195 -20.33 -22.97 3.13
C ARG A 195 -20.55 -23.31 4.60
N ARG A 196 -21.58 -22.72 5.22
CA ARG A 196 -21.88 -22.97 6.64
C ARG A 196 -22.46 -24.37 6.87
N LYS A 197 -23.31 -24.87 5.98
CA LYS A 197 -23.83 -26.25 6.04
C LYS A 197 -22.68 -27.26 6.08
N ASN A 198 -21.70 -27.10 5.20
CA ASN A 198 -20.52 -27.97 5.16
C ASN A 198 -19.75 -27.99 6.49
N PHE A 199 -19.80 -26.91 7.26
CA PHE A 199 -19.05 -26.79 8.51
C PHE A 199 -19.83 -27.20 9.75
N TYR A 200 -21.14 -26.89 9.83
CA TYR A 200 -21.96 -27.12 11.02
C TYR A 200 -22.95 -28.29 10.91
N LEU A 201 -23.41 -28.64 9.70
CA LEU A 201 -24.40 -29.71 9.51
C LEU A 201 -23.75 -31.00 9.01
N ASP A 202 -22.82 -30.90 8.06
CA ASP A 202 -22.07 -32.07 7.60
C ASP A 202 -21.02 -32.53 8.64
N CYS A 203 -20.53 -31.59 9.45
CA CYS A 203 -19.66 -31.82 10.59
C CYS A 203 -20.34 -31.14 11.79
N PRO A 204 -20.72 -31.86 12.86
CA PRO A 204 -21.56 -31.29 13.93
C PRO A 204 -20.78 -30.37 14.90
N PHE A 205 -20.11 -29.35 14.37
CA PHE A 205 -19.31 -28.37 15.10
C PHE A 205 -20.18 -27.28 15.75
N ASP A 206 -21.17 -27.72 16.52
CA ASP A 206 -22.12 -26.85 17.22
C ASP A 206 -21.47 -25.98 18.30
N THR A 207 -20.34 -26.42 18.84
CA THR A 207 -19.59 -25.73 19.88
C THR A 207 -18.09 -25.85 19.62
N LEU A 208 -17.29 -25.03 20.29
CA LEU A 208 -15.83 -25.19 20.26
C LEU A 208 -15.40 -26.55 20.83
N GLU A 209 -16.14 -27.09 21.80
CA GLU A 209 -15.90 -28.42 22.35
C GLU A 209 -16.15 -29.52 21.32
N SER A 210 -17.27 -29.47 20.59
CA SER A 210 -17.55 -30.47 19.55
C SER A 210 -16.61 -30.34 18.35
N LEU A 211 -16.14 -29.13 18.03
CA LEU A 211 -15.07 -28.93 17.06
C LEU A 211 -13.77 -29.62 17.49
N ALA A 212 -13.38 -29.50 18.76
CA ALA A 212 -12.17 -30.15 19.27
C ALA A 212 -12.34 -31.67 19.36
N SER A 213 -13.42 -32.14 19.99
CA SER A 213 -13.60 -33.57 20.27
C SER A 213 -13.90 -34.38 19.01
N GLN A 214 -14.68 -33.84 18.07
CA GLN A 214 -15.07 -34.55 16.84
C GLN A 214 -14.18 -34.20 15.65
N GLY A 215 -13.59 -33.01 15.64
CA GLY A 215 -12.77 -32.53 14.52
C GLY A 215 -11.26 -32.69 14.73
N LEU A 216 -10.76 -32.67 15.97
CA LEU A 216 -9.31 -32.68 16.23
C LEU A 216 -8.83 -33.91 17.03
N SER A 217 -9.66 -34.46 17.92
CA SER A 217 -9.27 -35.52 18.88
C SER A 217 -9.45 -36.96 18.37
N GLN A 218 -10.45 -37.25 17.52
CA GLN A 218 -10.74 -38.62 17.11
C GLN A 218 -9.90 -39.11 15.92
N ASP A 219 -9.21 -40.24 16.10
CA ASP A 219 -8.60 -41.02 15.01
C ASP A 219 -9.66 -41.54 14.00
N ASP A 220 -10.89 -41.75 14.47
CA ASP A 220 -12.05 -42.17 13.66
C ASP A 220 -12.89 -41.00 13.13
N SER A 221 -12.47 -39.74 13.36
CA SER A 221 -13.15 -38.61 12.74
C SER A 221 -13.09 -38.77 11.21
N ALA A 222 -14.23 -38.55 10.54
CA ALA A 222 -14.21 -38.54 9.08
C ALA A 222 -13.15 -37.52 8.64
N GLU A 223 -12.13 -37.96 7.89
CA GLU A 223 -10.96 -37.15 7.47
C GLU A 223 -11.37 -35.76 6.95
N LYS A 224 -12.53 -35.70 6.28
CA LYS A 224 -13.14 -34.46 5.79
C LYS A 224 -13.50 -33.46 6.90
N CYS A 225 -14.05 -33.91 8.02
CA CYS A 225 -14.38 -33.05 9.16
C CYS A 225 -13.13 -32.59 9.90
N LYS A 226 -12.13 -33.46 10.02
CA LYS A 226 -10.81 -33.07 10.53
C LYS A 226 -10.19 -31.96 9.69
N GLN A 227 -10.12 -32.15 8.38
CA GLN A 227 -9.62 -31.14 7.45
C GLN A 227 -10.38 -29.80 7.56
N ARG A 228 -11.72 -29.85 7.71
CA ARG A 228 -12.56 -28.65 7.87
C ARG A 228 -12.27 -27.94 9.19
N ALA A 229 -12.19 -28.66 10.31
CA ALA A 229 -11.84 -28.09 11.61
C ALA A 229 -10.45 -27.42 11.57
N GLU A 230 -9.45 -28.11 11.01
CA GLU A 230 -8.11 -27.55 10.88
C GLU A 230 -8.08 -26.30 10.00
N SER A 231 -8.71 -26.37 8.81
CA SER A 231 -8.72 -25.26 7.85
C SER A 231 -9.50 -24.05 8.35
N ALA A 232 -10.52 -24.28 9.19
CA ALA A 232 -11.26 -23.22 9.87
C ALA A 232 -10.37 -22.51 10.89
N LEU A 233 -9.73 -23.26 11.81
CA LEU A 233 -8.87 -22.68 12.85
C LEU A 233 -7.63 -21.97 12.27
N MET A 234 -7.10 -22.45 11.14
CA MET A 234 -6.00 -21.80 10.42
C MET A 234 -6.45 -20.68 9.48
N GLY A 235 -7.77 -20.47 9.30
CA GLY A 235 -8.32 -19.45 8.41
C GLY A 235 -7.95 -19.66 6.92
N THR A 236 -7.72 -20.90 6.49
CA THR A 236 -7.34 -21.25 5.11
C THR A 236 -8.56 -21.55 4.23
N GLU A 237 -9.67 -22.00 4.81
CA GLU A 237 -10.94 -22.22 4.11
C GLU A 237 -12.07 -21.35 4.71
N HIS A 238 -12.95 -20.84 3.84
CA HIS A 238 -13.98 -19.86 4.21
C HIS A 238 -15.30 -20.55 4.62
N PHE A 239 -15.42 -20.88 5.90
CA PHE A 239 -16.68 -21.39 6.49
C PHE A 239 -17.56 -20.27 7.05
N GLY A 240 -16.94 -19.22 7.58
CA GLY A 240 -17.59 -18.04 8.15
C GLY A 240 -16.61 -16.89 8.27
N ASN A 241 -17.09 -15.65 8.31
CA ASN A 241 -16.22 -14.46 8.28
C ASN A 241 -15.31 -14.39 9.53
N ASP A 242 -15.88 -14.60 10.72
CA ASP A 242 -15.17 -14.44 11.99
C ASP A 242 -14.10 -15.51 12.26
N VAL A 243 -14.28 -16.69 11.65
CA VAL A 243 -13.29 -17.78 11.72
C VAL A 243 -12.25 -17.62 10.60
N TYR A 244 -12.68 -17.16 9.43
CA TYR A 244 -11.78 -16.99 8.30
C TYR A 244 -10.84 -15.80 8.49
N PHE A 245 -11.32 -14.61 8.86
CA PHE A 245 -10.49 -13.40 8.97
C PHE A 245 -9.96 -13.18 10.40
N GLY A 246 -8.88 -13.88 10.75
CA GLY A 246 -8.20 -13.79 12.05
C GLY A 246 -7.07 -12.74 12.12
N TYR A 247 -6.37 -12.71 13.26
CA TYR A 247 -5.23 -11.83 13.55
C TYR A 247 -4.15 -11.87 12.48
N GLN A 248 -3.81 -13.06 11.97
CA GLN A 248 -2.81 -13.15 10.90
C GLN A 248 -3.22 -12.32 9.67
N TYR A 249 -4.49 -12.41 9.27
CA TYR A 249 -5.00 -11.74 8.08
C TYR A 249 -4.96 -10.22 8.23
N HIS A 250 -5.40 -9.70 9.37
CA HIS A 250 -5.41 -8.26 9.60
C HIS A 250 -4.00 -7.70 9.86
N ALA A 251 -3.14 -8.43 10.57
CA ALA A 251 -1.77 -8.01 10.84
C ALA A 251 -0.89 -7.97 9.58
N GLU A 252 -1.03 -8.95 8.68
CA GLU A 252 -0.36 -8.92 7.36
C GLU A 252 -1.07 -8.00 6.36
N GLY A 253 -2.32 -7.64 6.66
CA GLY A 253 -3.15 -6.79 5.84
C GLY A 253 -2.88 -5.30 6.02
N ILE A 254 -2.07 -4.87 6.98
CA ILE A 254 -1.70 -3.45 7.15
C ILE A 254 -0.25 -3.19 6.68
N PRO A 255 0.10 -1.95 6.32
CA PRO A 255 1.47 -1.59 5.96
C PRO A 255 2.47 -1.88 7.10
N GLY A 256 3.65 -2.40 6.76
CA GLY A 256 4.68 -2.77 7.74
C GLY A 256 5.18 -1.60 8.61
N ILE A 257 5.09 -0.37 8.09
CA ILE A 257 5.47 0.88 8.77
C ILE A 257 4.34 1.51 9.59
N GLY A 258 3.12 0.96 9.53
CA GLY A 258 1.96 1.52 10.22
C GLY A 258 2.13 1.46 11.74
N ARG A 259 1.82 2.56 12.44
CA ARG A 259 1.83 2.59 13.91
C ARG A 259 0.61 1.86 14.44
N VAL A 260 0.81 0.85 15.28
CA VAL A 260 -0.27 0.03 15.82
C VAL A 260 -0.70 0.58 17.17
N MET A 261 -2.00 0.75 17.36
CA MET A 261 -2.62 0.89 18.68
C MET A 261 -3.49 -0.33 18.95
N THR A 262 -3.78 -0.62 20.21
CA THR A 262 -4.57 -1.79 20.60
C THR A 262 -5.49 -1.50 21.77
N ILE A 263 -6.74 -1.94 21.63
CA ILE A 263 -7.71 -2.07 22.73
C ILE A 263 -7.97 -3.56 22.93
N ARG A 264 -7.60 -4.08 24.10
CA ARG A 264 -7.92 -5.42 24.57
C ARG A 264 -9.33 -5.43 25.12
N ALA A 265 -10.20 -6.31 24.64
CA ALA A 265 -11.60 -6.36 25.03
C ALA A 265 -11.77 -6.65 26.53
N GLU A 266 -10.85 -7.45 27.10
CA GLU A 266 -10.72 -7.76 28.53
C GLU A 266 -10.33 -6.56 29.40
N HIS A 267 -9.64 -5.56 28.84
CA HIS A 267 -9.11 -4.38 29.55
C HIS A 267 -9.58 -3.07 28.89
N PHE A 268 -10.81 -3.08 28.38
CA PHE A 268 -11.31 -2.07 27.45
C PHE A 268 -11.19 -0.62 27.98
N GLU A 269 -11.60 -0.37 29.22
CA GLU A 269 -11.61 1.00 29.77
C GLU A 269 -10.19 1.56 29.95
N GLU A 270 -9.24 0.73 30.37
CA GLU A 270 -7.84 1.10 30.56
C GLU A 270 -7.16 1.41 29.23
N ASP A 271 -7.36 0.53 28.25
CA ASP A 271 -6.74 0.67 26.93
C ASP A 271 -7.37 1.82 26.15
N LEU A 272 -8.68 2.05 26.27
CA LEU A 272 -9.35 3.20 25.66
C LEU A 272 -8.76 4.51 26.19
N ARG A 273 -8.52 4.63 27.51
CA ARG A 273 -7.86 5.81 28.09
C ARG A 273 -6.44 5.99 27.55
N SER A 274 -5.71 4.90 27.39
CA SER A 274 -4.34 4.92 26.86
C SER A 274 -4.30 5.37 25.39
N VAL A 275 -5.27 4.92 24.58
CA VAL A 275 -5.44 5.38 23.20
C VAL A 275 -5.82 6.87 23.15
N GLU A 276 -6.76 7.31 23.97
CA GLU A 276 -7.14 8.72 24.05
C GLU A 276 -5.97 9.62 24.44
N LEU A 277 -5.11 9.17 25.37
CA LEU A 277 -3.90 9.90 25.77
C LEU A 277 -2.89 10.01 24.61
N GLU A 278 -2.69 8.93 23.85
CA GLU A 278 -1.82 8.94 22.67
C GLU A 278 -2.35 9.90 21.59
N LEU A 279 -3.67 9.95 21.39
CA LEU A 279 -4.31 10.82 20.39
C LEU A 279 -4.39 12.30 20.81
N ALA A 280 -4.63 12.58 22.09
CA ALA A 280 -4.74 13.94 22.63
C ALA A 280 -3.39 14.65 22.73
N GLY A 281 -2.29 13.89 22.81
CA GLY A 281 -1.03 14.36 23.34
C GLY A 281 -1.07 14.48 24.86
N LYS A 282 0.11 14.53 25.50
CA LYS A 282 0.34 14.34 26.96
C LYS A 282 -0.34 15.34 27.94
N ARG A 283 -1.43 16.05 27.61
CA ARG A 283 -1.91 17.20 28.41
C ARG A 283 -3.39 17.30 28.76
N GLN A 284 -4.25 16.32 28.53
CA GLN A 284 -5.62 16.36 29.07
C GLN A 284 -6.11 14.99 29.55
N GLU A 285 -6.21 14.81 30.87
CA GLU A 285 -7.03 13.75 31.46
C GLU A 285 -8.50 14.16 31.31
N THR A 286 -9.13 13.75 30.22
CA THR A 286 -10.59 13.82 30.11
C THR A 286 -11.17 12.72 30.99
N GLN A 287 -11.99 13.09 31.99
CA GLN A 287 -12.76 12.12 32.77
C GLN A 287 -13.80 11.44 31.85
N LEU A 288 -13.41 10.34 31.21
CA LEU A 288 -14.32 9.48 30.45
C LEU A 288 -15.14 8.63 31.44
N SER A 289 -16.30 9.13 31.88
CA SER A 289 -17.26 8.33 32.64
C SER A 289 -18.17 7.54 31.70
N VAL A 290 -17.60 6.67 30.87
CA VAL A 290 -18.39 5.82 29.98
C VAL A 290 -18.71 4.53 30.71
N ARG A 291 -19.92 4.41 31.27
CA ARG A 291 -20.46 3.11 31.70
C ARG A 291 -20.80 2.29 30.45
N ILE A 292 -19.82 1.57 29.92
CA ILE A 292 -20.11 0.56 28.92
C ILE A 292 -20.63 -0.65 29.67
N GLN A 293 -21.91 -0.97 29.50
CA GLN A 293 -22.43 -2.29 29.85
C GLN A 293 -21.81 -3.31 28.88
N ASN A 294 -20.53 -3.62 29.08
CA ASN A 294 -19.87 -4.70 28.38
C ASN A 294 -20.45 -5.99 28.94
N ASN A 295 -21.55 -6.45 28.33
CA ASN A 295 -22.05 -7.82 28.48
C ASN A 295 -20.95 -8.85 28.12
N ALA A 296 -19.85 -8.40 27.48
CA ALA A 296 -18.62 -9.16 27.30
C ALA A 296 -17.96 -9.66 28.60
N HIS A 297 -18.12 -8.97 29.74
CA HIS A 297 -17.59 -9.41 31.05
C HIS A 297 -18.50 -10.42 31.78
N LYS A 298 -19.74 -10.62 31.30
CA LYS A 298 -20.66 -11.67 31.78
C LYS A 298 -20.60 -12.95 30.94
N VAL A 299 -19.48 -13.20 30.26
CA VAL A 299 -19.18 -14.57 29.86
C VAL A 299 -18.85 -15.31 31.16
N ASN A 300 -19.86 -15.97 31.75
CA ASN A 300 -19.72 -16.80 32.93
C ASN A 300 -18.42 -17.61 32.84
N ALA A 301 -17.61 -17.58 33.91
CA ALA A 301 -16.40 -18.40 34.02
C ALA A 301 -16.69 -19.90 33.76
N ASP A 302 -17.93 -20.33 34.00
CA ASP A 302 -18.43 -21.69 33.72
C ASP A 302 -18.48 -22.08 32.23
N VAL A 303 -18.34 -21.13 31.29
CA VAL A 303 -18.51 -21.43 29.85
C VAL A 303 -17.18 -21.85 29.20
N PHE A 304 -16.06 -21.92 29.93
CA PHE A 304 -14.78 -22.46 29.43
C PHE A 304 -14.52 -23.91 29.84
N SER A 305 -15.56 -24.73 30.01
CA SER A 305 -15.38 -26.15 30.33
C SER A 305 -14.93 -26.95 29.10
N LEU A 306 -13.81 -26.59 28.48
CA LEU A 306 -13.05 -27.53 27.67
C LEU A 306 -12.23 -28.38 28.63
N SER A 307 -12.14 -29.69 28.38
CA SER A 307 -11.12 -30.47 29.07
C SER A 307 -9.73 -29.94 28.68
N GLU A 308 -8.76 -30.08 29.58
CA GLU A 308 -7.37 -29.63 29.34
C GLU A 308 -6.82 -30.21 28.02
N GLU A 309 -7.19 -31.45 27.69
CA GLU A 309 -6.84 -32.12 26.45
C GLU A 309 -7.40 -31.41 25.21
N LEU A 310 -8.71 -31.13 25.19
CA LEU A 310 -9.36 -30.46 24.06
C LEU A 310 -8.87 -29.01 23.91
N GLN A 311 -8.65 -28.33 25.03
CA GLN A 311 -8.06 -26.99 25.04
C GLN A 311 -6.65 -27.00 24.45
N SER A 312 -5.81 -27.95 24.84
CA SER A 312 -4.46 -28.11 24.27
C SER A 312 -4.50 -28.36 22.76
N LEU A 313 -5.45 -29.15 22.26
CA LEU A 313 -5.62 -29.38 20.82
C LEU A 313 -5.97 -28.09 20.06
N ILE A 314 -6.91 -27.30 20.60
CA ILE A 314 -7.29 -26.01 20.00
C ILE A 314 -6.13 -25.02 20.05
N CYS A 315 -5.46 -24.88 21.20
CA CYS A 315 -4.30 -24.01 21.35
C CYS A 315 -3.22 -24.34 20.31
N ASN A 316 -2.93 -25.63 20.11
CA ASN A 316 -1.96 -26.08 19.12
C ASN A 316 -2.32 -25.62 17.70
N MET A 317 -3.59 -25.77 17.33
CA MET A 317 -4.10 -25.31 16.03
C MET A 317 -4.09 -23.79 15.89
N LEU A 318 -4.29 -23.05 16.98
CA LEU A 318 -4.26 -21.59 17.02
C LEU A 318 -2.85 -21.01 17.21
N CYS A 319 -1.78 -21.81 17.22
CA CYS A 319 -0.45 -21.30 17.53
C CYS A 319 -0.06 -20.08 16.66
N ASN A 320 -0.24 -20.14 15.34
CA ASN A 320 0.09 -19.00 14.44
C ASN A 320 -0.76 -17.76 14.70
N GLU A 321 -2.01 -17.98 15.12
CA GLU A 321 -2.95 -16.93 15.49
C GLU A 321 -2.56 -16.27 16.83
N ILE A 322 -2.12 -17.08 17.81
CA ILE A 322 -1.55 -16.61 19.08
C ILE A 322 -0.27 -15.80 18.84
N GLN A 323 0.63 -16.25 17.97
CA GLN A 323 1.82 -15.48 17.62
C GLN A 323 1.47 -14.15 16.94
N SER A 324 0.45 -14.13 16.07
CA SER A 324 -0.03 -12.90 15.45
C SER A 324 -0.64 -11.93 16.48
N TYR A 325 -1.40 -12.45 17.45
CA TYR A 325 -1.91 -11.67 18.59
C TYR A 325 -0.76 -11.07 19.43
N LYS A 326 0.23 -11.87 19.82
CA LYS A 326 1.42 -11.39 20.55
C LYS A 326 2.18 -10.31 19.75
N GLN A 327 2.30 -10.49 18.44
CA GLN A 327 2.93 -9.51 17.56
C GLN A 327 2.17 -8.18 17.55
N ILE A 328 0.83 -8.20 17.52
CA ILE A 328 0.00 -7.00 17.60
C ILE A 328 0.21 -6.28 18.94
N LEU A 329 0.16 -7.01 20.05
CA LEU A 329 0.39 -6.44 21.39
C LEU A 329 1.78 -5.78 21.50
N ASN A 330 2.84 -6.49 21.09
CA ASN A 330 4.21 -6.00 21.17
C ASN A 330 4.49 -4.80 20.25
N LYS A 331 3.75 -4.67 19.13
CA LYS A 331 3.84 -3.51 18.23
C LYS A 331 3.03 -2.32 18.71
N SER A 332 2.16 -2.51 19.70
CA SER A 332 1.22 -1.49 20.14
C SER A 332 1.93 -0.39 20.90
N ILE A 333 1.73 0.86 20.46
CA ILE A 333 2.41 2.01 21.06
C ILE A 333 1.72 2.52 22.34
N ASN A 334 0.44 2.18 22.53
CA ASN A 334 -0.35 2.63 23.68
C ASN A 334 -0.36 1.62 24.84
N LEU A 335 0.26 0.46 24.67
CA LEU A 335 0.37 -0.55 25.72
C LEU A 335 1.75 -0.47 26.37
N SER A 336 1.76 -0.45 27.70
CA SER A 336 2.98 -0.60 28.51
C SER A 336 3.46 -2.06 28.52
N GLY A 337 4.72 -2.26 28.92
CA GLY A 337 5.28 -3.61 29.09
C GLY A 337 4.47 -4.47 30.06
N ASP A 338 3.94 -3.89 31.13
CA ASP A 338 3.14 -4.59 32.13
C ASP A 338 1.77 -5.01 31.57
N GLN A 339 1.12 -4.16 30.77
CA GLN A 339 -0.14 -4.50 30.10
C GLN A 339 0.05 -5.61 29.06
N VAL A 340 1.14 -5.58 28.30
CA VAL A 340 1.48 -6.67 27.38
C VAL A 340 1.77 -7.95 28.15
N ALA A 341 2.53 -7.88 29.24
CA ALA A 341 2.84 -9.03 30.09
C ALA A 341 1.57 -9.65 30.68
N GLN A 342 0.64 -8.84 31.19
CA GLN A 342 -0.65 -9.29 31.72
C GLN A 342 -1.43 -10.11 30.70
N SER A 343 -1.56 -9.62 29.45
CA SER A 343 -2.25 -10.37 28.38
C SER A 343 -1.52 -11.64 27.96
N VAL A 344 -0.19 -11.65 28.05
CA VAL A 344 0.61 -12.86 27.82
C VAL A 344 0.44 -13.86 28.98
N GLU A 345 0.33 -13.42 30.22
CA GLU A 345 0.06 -14.27 31.38
C GLU A 345 -1.33 -14.93 31.30
N GLU A 346 -2.36 -14.17 30.89
CA GLU A 346 -3.70 -14.71 30.61
C GLU A 346 -3.67 -15.76 29.49
N LEU A 347 -2.85 -15.53 28.45
CA LEU A 347 -2.58 -16.51 27.41
C LEU A 347 -1.82 -17.73 27.92
N ILE A 348 -0.85 -17.58 28.82
CA ILE A 348 -0.10 -18.70 29.41
C ILE A 348 -1.03 -19.56 30.26
N ALA A 349 -1.97 -18.95 30.99
CA ALA A 349 -2.93 -19.67 31.81
C ALA A 349 -3.85 -20.59 30.99
N SER A 350 -4.09 -20.26 29.72
CA SER A 350 -4.99 -21.04 28.85
C SER A 350 -4.27 -21.86 27.77
N CYS A 351 -3.18 -21.37 27.20
CA CYS A 351 -2.39 -22.02 26.17
C CYS A 351 -0.89 -21.97 26.52
N PRO A 352 -0.45 -22.66 27.60
CA PRO A 352 0.89 -22.48 28.17
C PRO A 352 2.02 -22.76 27.15
N THR A 353 1.87 -23.83 26.37
CA THR A 353 2.87 -24.23 25.36
C THR A 353 2.97 -23.20 24.24
N GLU A 354 1.85 -22.80 23.64
CA GLU A 354 1.85 -21.91 22.48
C GLU A 354 2.14 -20.45 22.86
N ALA A 355 1.71 -20.01 24.05
CA ALA A 355 1.97 -18.66 24.54
C ALA A 355 3.46 -18.43 24.81
N THR A 356 4.16 -19.42 25.36
CA THR A 356 5.61 -19.34 25.64
C THR A 356 6.47 -19.65 24.42
N SER A 357 5.94 -20.40 23.45
CA SER A 357 6.68 -20.73 22.24
C SER A 357 6.94 -19.52 21.33
N THR A 358 8.07 -19.57 20.63
CA THR A 358 8.42 -18.68 19.52
C THR A 358 8.24 -19.32 18.14
N LYS A 359 7.89 -20.62 18.10
CA LYS A 359 7.69 -21.40 16.86
C LYS A 359 6.44 -22.28 16.96
N CYS A 360 5.73 -22.39 15.86
CA CYS A 360 4.56 -23.27 15.75
C CYS A 360 4.93 -24.56 15.04
N ASN A 361 4.33 -25.67 15.47
CA ASN A 361 4.54 -26.98 14.83
C ASN A 361 4.01 -27.00 13.40
N LYS A 362 2.90 -26.30 13.14
CA LYS A 362 2.35 -26.10 11.80
C LYS A 362 2.93 -24.82 11.19
N PRO A 363 3.39 -24.85 9.93
CA PRO A 363 3.88 -23.66 9.25
C PRO A 363 2.78 -22.60 9.18
N ARG A 364 3.19 -21.32 9.22
CA ARG A 364 2.28 -20.19 9.03
C ARG A 364 1.63 -20.30 7.65
N PRO A 365 0.29 -20.33 7.54
CA PRO A 365 -0.37 -20.44 6.24
C PRO A 365 -0.02 -19.27 5.33
N ASP A 366 0.25 -19.55 4.05
CA ASP A 366 0.37 -18.49 3.03
C ASP A 366 -1.03 -17.93 2.71
N ILE A 367 -1.29 -16.72 3.19
CA ILE A 367 -2.55 -16.01 2.97
C ILE A 367 -2.46 -14.96 1.86
N THR A 368 -1.40 -14.98 1.03
CA THR A 368 -1.18 -13.99 -0.05
C THR A 368 -2.41 -13.88 -0.97
N ASN A 369 -2.98 -15.01 -1.39
CA ASN A 369 -4.16 -15.01 -2.25
C ASN A 369 -5.42 -14.48 -1.54
N LYS A 370 -5.52 -14.70 -0.24
CA LYS A 370 -6.62 -14.20 0.59
C LYS A 370 -6.50 -12.69 0.78
N LEU A 371 -5.30 -12.18 1.05
CA LEU A 371 -4.99 -10.74 1.08
C LEU A 371 -5.28 -10.10 -0.28
N LYS A 372 -4.85 -10.70 -1.38
CA LYS A 372 -5.18 -10.24 -2.76
C LYS A 372 -6.66 -10.12 -3.02
N LYS A 373 -7.46 -11.08 -2.55
CA LYS A 373 -8.92 -11.07 -2.72
C LYS A 373 -9.63 -10.08 -1.80
N GLY A 374 -9.18 -9.93 -0.55
CA GLY A 374 -9.89 -9.15 0.47
C GLY A 374 -9.39 -7.72 0.69
N ARG A 375 -8.11 -7.41 0.44
CA ARG A 375 -7.67 -6.01 0.28
C ARG A 375 -7.88 -5.49 -1.14
N GLY A 376 -8.31 -6.38 -2.03
CA GLY A 376 -8.35 -6.11 -3.46
C GLY A 376 -6.96 -5.89 -4.09
N TYR A 377 -5.89 -6.39 -3.47
CA TYR A 377 -4.56 -6.47 -4.11
C TYR A 377 -4.52 -7.30 -5.42
N GLY A 378 -5.66 -7.74 -5.97
CA GLY A 378 -5.73 -8.48 -7.23
C GLY A 378 -7.08 -8.53 -7.96
N LYS A 379 -8.09 -7.72 -7.63
CA LYS A 379 -9.29 -7.61 -8.50
C LYS A 379 -9.15 -6.38 -9.40
N ARG A 380 -8.83 -6.61 -10.66
CA ARG A 380 -8.98 -5.63 -11.75
C ARG A 380 -10.44 -5.13 -11.76
N THR A 381 -10.69 -3.96 -11.20
CA THR A 381 -11.74 -3.08 -11.73
C THR A 381 -11.03 -2.11 -12.67
N SER A 382 -11.39 -2.21 -13.94
CA SER A 382 -10.64 -1.78 -15.11
C SER A 382 -10.52 -0.27 -15.32
N THR A 383 -10.54 0.56 -14.27
CA THR A 383 -10.63 2.01 -14.47
C THR A 383 -9.87 2.90 -13.48
N ASP A 384 -9.34 2.42 -12.35
CA ASP A 384 -8.62 3.31 -11.44
C ASP A 384 -7.13 3.04 -11.27
N SER A 385 -6.40 4.15 -11.24
CA SER A 385 -5.01 4.30 -11.64
C SER A 385 -4.04 4.40 -10.46
N ARG A 386 -4.48 4.08 -9.25
CA ARG A 386 -3.61 4.00 -8.07
C ARG A 386 -3.00 2.61 -7.97
N ARG A 387 -1.88 2.46 -8.69
CA ARG A 387 -1.05 1.26 -8.79
C ARG A 387 -0.50 0.87 -7.41
N GLY A 388 -1.01 -0.22 -6.83
CA GLY A 388 -0.07 -1.15 -6.18
C GLY A 388 0.93 -1.55 -7.26
N TRP A 389 2.23 -1.35 -7.03
CA TRP A 389 3.31 -1.46 -8.01
C TRP A 389 3.49 -2.91 -8.52
N GLN A 390 2.51 -3.43 -9.26
CA GLN A 390 2.74 -4.57 -10.12
C GLN A 390 3.51 -4.06 -11.32
N VAL A 391 4.75 -4.55 -11.42
CA VAL A 391 5.58 -4.47 -12.62
C VAL A 391 4.73 -4.95 -13.79
N LEU A 392 4.40 -4.04 -14.73
CA LEU A 392 3.60 -4.41 -15.88
C LEU A 392 4.34 -5.44 -16.73
N ASP A 393 3.63 -6.29 -17.47
CA ASP A 393 4.27 -7.40 -18.19
C ASP A 393 5.31 -6.96 -19.22
N PHE A 394 5.25 -5.70 -19.66
CA PHE A 394 6.24 -5.06 -20.52
C PHE A 394 7.53 -4.61 -19.84
N MET A 395 7.47 -4.51 -18.53
CA MET A 395 8.63 -4.24 -17.69
C MET A 395 9.34 -5.54 -17.30
N LYS A 396 8.73 -6.70 -17.61
CA LYS A 396 9.29 -8.04 -17.34
C LYS A 396 10.00 -8.61 -18.56
N LYS A 397 10.92 -9.52 -18.28
CA LYS A 397 11.61 -10.36 -19.24
C LYS A 397 11.08 -11.78 -19.16
N ASP A 398 11.22 -12.52 -20.25
CA ASP A 398 10.92 -13.95 -20.24
C ASP A 398 11.89 -14.70 -19.31
N PRO A 399 11.40 -15.29 -18.21
CA PRO A 399 12.25 -16.00 -17.25
C PRO A 399 12.88 -17.28 -17.80
N THR A 400 12.41 -17.78 -18.93
CA THR A 400 12.99 -18.95 -19.59
C THR A 400 14.17 -18.60 -20.49
N LYS A 401 14.27 -17.34 -20.93
CA LYS A 401 15.32 -16.87 -21.86
C LYS A 401 16.39 -16.01 -21.19
N TYR A 402 16.07 -15.35 -20.07
CA TYR A 402 16.94 -14.37 -19.43
C TYR A 402 17.09 -14.62 -17.93
N LEU A 403 18.27 -14.28 -17.39
CA LEU A 403 18.51 -14.29 -15.96
C LEU A 403 17.47 -13.43 -15.23
N GLN A 404 16.83 -14.01 -14.23
CA GLN A 404 15.93 -13.28 -13.33
C GLN A 404 16.69 -12.43 -12.30
N LYS A 405 17.96 -12.76 -12.08
CA LYS A 405 18.85 -12.07 -11.15
C LYS A 405 20.26 -12.04 -11.71
N ALA A 406 20.83 -10.86 -11.80
CA ALA A 406 22.24 -10.64 -12.12
C ALA A 406 23.08 -10.62 -10.83
N PRO A 407 24.41 -10.83 -10.91
CA PRO A 407 25.32 -10.49 -9.83
C PRO A 407 25.09 -9.03 -9.41
N LYS A 408 25.09 -8.74 -8.11
CA LYS A 408 24.65 -7.44 -7.61
C LYS A 408 25.55 -6.31 -8.08
N GLU A 409 26.84 -6.59 -8.14
CA GLU A 409 27.93 -5.75 -8.64
C GLU A 409 27.85 -5.43 -10.14
N SER A 410 27.03 -6.15 -10.90
CA SER A 410 26.85 -5.99 -12.34
C SER A 410 25.39 -5.77 -12.73
N GLU A 411 24.47 -5.67 -11.77
CA GLU A 411 23.04 -5.51 -12.05
C GLU A 411 22.78 -4.16 -12.72
N VAL A 412 22.10 -4.19 -13.87
CA VAL A 412 21.76 -3.00 -14.66
C VAL A 412 20.26 -2.77 -14.61
N CYS A 413 19.84 -1.53 -14.32
CA CYS A 413 18.48 -1.09 -14.58
C CYS A 413 18.40 -0.24 -15.86
N LEU A 414 17.52 -0.61 -16.80
CA LEU A 414 17.25 0.19 -17.99
C LEU A 414 16.41 1.41 -17.65
N VAL A 415 16.98 2.60 -17.80
CA VAL A 415 16.24 3.87 -17.75
C VAL A 415 15.80 4.22 -19.17
N HIS A 416 14.61 3.75 -19.55
CA HIS A 416 14.04 3.96 -20.86
C HIS A 416 13.30 5.30 -20.91
N ILE A 417 13.97 6.31 -21.46
CA ILE A 417 13.37 7.60 -21.74
C ILE A 417 12.53 7.54 -23.01
N GLY A 418 11.31 8.04 -22.89
CA GLY A 418 10.35 8.13 -23.97
C GLY A 418 10.90 8.70 -25.28
N LYS A 419 10.65 7.99 -26.39
CA LYS A 419 11.01 8.38 -27.77
C LYS A 419 12.50 8.52 -28.09
N SER A 420 13.34 7.87 -27.28
CA SER A 420 14.76 7.65 -27.55
C SER A 420 15.04 6.29 -28.23
N GLY A 421 14.11 5.76 -29.03
CA GLY A 421 14.26 4.43 -29.66
C GLY A 421 14.12 3.23 -28.72
N GLY A 422 13.67 3.43 -27.48
CA GLY A 422 13.80 2.42 -26.43
C GLY A 422 12.87 1.24 -26.49
N THR A 423 11.85 1.23 -27.33
CA THR A 423 11.08 0.00 -27.58
C THR A 423 11.94 -1.04 -28.29
N SER A 424 12.64 -0.67 -29.37
CA SER A 424 13.52 -1.59 -30.10
C SER A 424 14.67 -2.07 -29.21
N LEU A 425 15.28 -1.16 -28.45
CA LEU A 425 16.32 -1.52 -27.50
C LEU A 425 15.81 -2.42 -26.38
N ALA A 426 14.65 -2.12 -25.79
CA ALA A 426 14.05 -2.94 -24.74
C ALA A 426 13.80 -4.36 -25.24
N CYS A 427 13.36 -4.54 -26.49
CA CYS A 427 13.28 -5.86 -27.12
C CYS A 427 14.64 -6.55 -27.20
N SER A 428 15.70 -5.85 -27.66
CA SER A 428 17.06 -6.40 -27.68
C SER A 428 17.58 -6.78 -26.29
N LEU A 429 17.15 -6.07 -25.25
CA LEU A 429 17.48 -6.39 -23.85
C LEU A 429 16.57 -7.48 -23.25
N GLY A 430 15.58 -7.98 -24.00
CA GLY A 430 14.71 -9.08 -23.58
C GLY A 430 13.42 -8.68 -22.87
N PHE A 431 13.09 -7.38 -22.81
CA PHE A 431 11.83 -6.91 -22.25
C PHE A 431 10.71 -7.01 -23.29
N ASN A 432 9.50 -7.34 -22.81
CA ASN A 432 8.32 -7.28 -23.66
C ASN A 432 7.98 -5.82 -24.03
N SER A 433 7.47 -5.57 -25.24
CA SER A 433 7.00 -4.24 -25.64
C SER A 433 5.58 -4.28 -26.20
N PRO A 434 4.56 -3.90 -25.41
CA PRO A 434 3.19 -3.77 -25.86
C PRO A 434 3.10 -2.54 -26.76
N GLY A 435 2.45 -2.70 -27.90
CA GLY A 435 2.29 -1.63 -28.89
C GLY A 435 3.07 -1.84 -30.18
N TYR A 436 3.89 -2.88 -30.26
CA TYR A 436 4.41 -3.35 -31.55
C TYR A 436 3.41 -4.35 -32.13
N THR A 437 3.03 -4.17 -33.39
CA THR A 437 2.26 -5.17 -34.15
C THR A 437 3.07 -6.43 -34.38
N ASP A 438 4.40 -6.30 -34.38
CA ASP A 438 5.35 -7.39 -34.55
C ASP A 438 5.97 -7.73 -33.18
N PRO A 439 5.92 -8.99 -32.73
CA PRO A 439 6.59 -9.39 -31.49
C PRO A 439 8.09 -9.06 -31.53
N CYS A 440 8.70 -8.83 -30.37
CA CYS A 440 10.16 -8.76 -30.28
C CYS A 440 10.75 -10.04 -30.91
N PRO A 441 11.90 -9.97 -31.61
CA PRO A 441 12.55 -11.15 -32.16
C PRO A 441 12.73 -12.22 -31.09
N ASP A 442 12.48 -13.48 -31.44
CA ASP A 442 12.62 -14.60 -30.49
C ASP A 442 14.08 -14.85 -30.08
N GLU A 443 15.01 -14.43 -30.94
CA GLU A 443 16.44 -14.57 -30.76
C GLU A 443 16.95 -13.60 -29.67
N VAL A 444 17.60 -14.19 -28.66
CA VAL A 444 18.23 -13.45 -27.57
C VAL A 444 19.44 -12.72 -28.15
N THR A 445 19.47 -11.39 -27.97
CA THR A 445 20.65 -10.61 -28.32
C THR A 445 21.83 -11.10 -27.46
N PRO A 446 22.98 -11.48 -28.05
CA PRO A 446 24.13 -11.95 -27.28
C PRO A 446 24.73 -10.81 -26.45
N GLY A 447 25.44 -11.17 -25.38
CA GLY A 447 26.14 -10.22 -24.51
C GLY A 447 25.73 -10.29 -23.05
N LEU A 448 26.50 -9.60 -22.20
CA LEU A 448 26.17 -9.45 -20.78
C LEU A 448 25.08 -8.41 -20.58
N LEU A 449 24.98 -7.38 -21.44
CA LEU A 449 24.03 -6.30 -21.25
C LEU A 449 22.57 -6.81 -21.30
N PRO A 450 22.17 -7.67 -22.27
CA PRO A 450 20.87 -8.33 -22.24
C PRO A 450 20.71 -9.29 -21.07
N GLN A 451 21.76 -9.84 -20.45
CA GLN A 451 21.61 -10.75 -19.31
C GLN A 451 21.51 -10.00 -17.99
N TYR A 452 22.26 -8.92 -17.83
CA TYR A 452 22.39 -8.17 -16.59
C TYR A 452 21.40 -7.02 -16.45
N THR A 453 20.78 -6.61 -17.56
CA THR A 453 19.65 -5.69 -17.51
C THR A 453 18.39 -6.44 -17.11
N THR A 454 18.15 -6.54 -15.80
CA THR A 454 17.04 -7.33 -15.22
C THR A 454 15.81 -6.47 -14.94
N ARG A 455 16.00 -5.15 -14.78
CA ARG A 455 14.97 -4.19 -14.37
C ARG A 455 14.81 -3.06 -15.37
N ARG A 456 13.67 -2.38 -15.30
CA ARG A 456 13.34 -1.25 -16.18
C ARG A 456 12.68 -0.12 -15.40
N PHE A 457 12.96 1.10 -15.82
CA PHE A 457 12.26 2.31 -15.46
C PHE A 457 11.79 2.98 -16.74
N HIS A 458 10.47 3.11 -16.90
CA HIS A 458 9.87 3.70 -18.10
C HIS A 458 8.61 4.50 -17.76
N LEU A 459 8.59 5.75 -18.19
CA LEU A 459 7.52 6.70 -17.90
C LEU A 459 7.31 6.79 -16.39
N SER A 460 6.10 6.48 -15.91
CA SER A 460 5.74 6.49 -14.49
C SER A 460 5.90 5.14 -13.78
N GLN A 461 6.66 4.20 -14.34
CA GLN A 461 6.81 2.86 -13.79
C GLN A 461 8.25 2.58 -13.46
N TYR A 462 8.53 2.45 -12.17
CA TYR A 462 9.86 2.22 -11.62
C TYR A 462 9.94 0.80 -11.07
N ASP A 463 10.71 -0.07 -11.72
CA ASP A 463 11.04 -1.43 -11.24
C ASP A 463 12.54 -1.57 -10.91
N CYS A 464 13.31 -0.47 -10.93
CA CYS A 464 14.72 -0.54 -10.52
C CYS A 464 14.83 -0.78 -9.02
N PHE A 465 15.93 -1.42 -8.61
CA PHE A 465 16.38 -1.32 -7.24
C PHE A 465 17.24 -0.07 -7.08
N ASP A 466 17.23 0.55 -5.90
CA ASP A 466 18.07 1.72 -5.60
C ASP A 466 19.54 1.35 -5.34
N ASP A 467 19.85 0.06 -5.23
CA ASP A 467 21.20 -0.46 -5.10
C ASP A 467 21.64 -1.20 -6.38
N SER A 468 20.99 -0.98 -7.53
CA SER A 468 21.48 -1.51 -8.82
C SER A 468 22.87 -0.93 -9.12
N ALA A 469 23.79 -1.77 -9.59
CA ALA A 469 25.17 -1.34 -9.85
C ALA A 469 25.27 -0.27 -10.93
N PHE A 470 24.39 -0.34 -11.95
CA PHE A 470 24.35 0.62 -13.04
C PHE A 470 22.91 1.00 -13.43
N TYR A 471 22.73 2.24 -13.87
CA TYR A 471 21.53 2.74 -14.51
C TYR A 471 21.83 3.07 -15.97
N LEU A 472 21.26 2.28 -16.88
CA LEU A 472 21.48 2.40 -18.32
C LEU A 472 20.47 3.36 -18.93
N PHE A 473 20.88 4.61 -19.12
CA PHE A 473 20.11 5.67 -19.76
C PHE A 473 20.12 5.51 -21.27
N LEU A 474 18.93 5.31 -21.86
CA LEU A 474 18.76 5.45 -23.30
C LEU A 474 18.33 6.87 -23.62
N ILE A 475 19.27 7.65 -24.14
CA ILE A 475 19.11 9.08 -24.42
C ILE A 475 19.11 9.36 -25.92
N ARG A 476 18.63 10.55 -26.25
CA ARG A 476 18.58 11.10 -27.60
C ARG A 476 18.77 12.60 -27.50
N ASN A 477 19.28 13.21 -28.56
CA ASN A 477 19.36 14.67 -28.68
C ASN A 477 18.00 15.30 -28.24
N PRO A 478 17.99 16.21 -27.22
CA PRO A 478 16.75 16.73 -26.65
C PRO A 478 15.80 17.39 -27.65
N TYR A 479 16.36 18.07 -28.66
CA TYR A 479 15.58 18.70 -29.73
C TYR A 479 14.83 17.65 -30.56
N ASP A 480 15.56 16.64 -31.03
CA ASP A 480 15.02 15.55 -31.82
C ASP A 480 14.04 14.66 -31.03
N ARG A 481 14.31 14.48 -29.74
CA ARG A 481 13.43 13.79 -28.81
C ARG A 481 12.09 14.53 -28.68
N LEU A 482 12.11 15.85 -28.46
CA LEU A 482 10.89 16.65 -28.34
C LEU A 482 10.02 16.52 -29.60
N ILE A 483 10.62 16.64 -30.79
CA ILE A 483 9.91 16.50 -32.06
C ILE A 483 9.29 15.11 -32.17
N SER A 484 10.04 14.07 -31.84
CA SER A 484 9.56 12.69 -31.90
C SER A 484 8.44 12.40 -30.89
N ALA A 485 8.53 12.95 -29.68
CA ALA A 485 7.49 12.88 -28.64
C ALA A 485 6.22 13.60 -29.05
N PHE A 486 6.35 14.85 -29.51
CA PHE A 486 5.23 15.62 -30.00
C PHE A 486 4.51 14.90 -31.13
N ASN A 487 5.23 14.45 -32.15
CA ASN A 487 4.65 13.79 -33.32
C ASN A 487 3.97 12.45 -32.96
N TYR A 488 4.54 11.70 -32.02
CA TYR A 488 3.98 10.42 -31.58
C TYR A 488 2.67 10.57 -30.80
N ASP A 489 2.59 11.56 -29.92
CA ASP A 489 1.41 11.78 -29.07
C ASP A 489 0.34 12.68 -29.70
N ASN A 490 0.62 13.27 -30.87
CA ASN A 490 -0.28 14.20 -31.53
C ASN A 490 -1.54 13.52 -32.08
N VAL A 491 -2.60 13.56 -31.27
CA VAL A 491 -3.91 13.01 -31.62
C VAL A 491 -4.60 13.75 -32.75
N SER A 492 -4.18 14.97 -33.11
CA SER A 492 -4.78 15.76 -34.19
C SER A 492 -4.65 15.11 -35.57
N ARG A 493 -3.68 14.20 -35.74
CA ARG A 493 -3.44 13.48 -36.99
C ARG A 493 -4.51 12.44 -37.29
N SER A 494 -5.05 11.82 -36.23
CA SER A 494 -6.08 10.80 -36.37
C SER A 494 -6.95 10.69 -35.12
N PRO A 495 -7.78 11.71 -34.82
CA PRO A 495 -8.48 11.80 -33.54
C PRO A 495 -9.32 10.55 -33.25
N LYS A 496 -10.06 10.06 -34.26
CA LYS A 496 -10.91 8.85 -34.14
C LYS A 496 -10.12 7.58 -33.84
N ASN A 497 -8.92 7.43 -34.41
CA ASN A 497 -8.09 6.26 -34.14
C ASN A 497 -7.59 6.29 -32.70
N PHE A 498 -7.09 7.44 -32.25
CA PHE A 498 -6.62 7.62 -30.88
C PHE A 498 -7.73 7.47 -29.84
N GLU A 499 -8.92 8.02 -30.10
CA GLU A 499 -10.09 7.85 -29.23
C GLU A 499 -10.49 6.38 -29.07
N ARG A 500 -10.27 5.56 -30.11
CA ARG A 500 -10.53 4.11 -30.07
C ARG A 500 -9.47 3.31 -29.30
N VAL A 501 -8.19 3.70 -29.40
CA VAL A 501 -7.08 2.89 -28.82
C VAL A 501 -6.63 3.36 -27.45
N LEU A 502 -6.88 4.61 -27.08
CA LEU A 502 -6.51 5.16 -25.79
C LEU A 502 -7.67 5.05 -24.81
N SER A 503 -7.36 5.02 -23.52
CA SER A 503 -8.39 5.25 -22.51
C SER A 503 -8.98 6.66 -22.66
N SER A 504 -10.25 6.85 -22.27
CA SER A 504 -10.91 8.17 -22.31
C SER A 504 -10.12 9.23 -21.53
N GLN A 505 -9.47 8.83 -20.43
CA GLN A 505 -8.63 9.73 -19.63
C GLN A 505 -7.35 10.15 -20.38
N GLU A 506 -6.64 9.23 -21.03
CA GLU A 506 -5.46 9.54 -21.82
C GLU A 506 -5.79 10.39 -23.05
N PHE A 507 -6.90 10.09 -23.72
CA PHE A 507 -7.37 10.91 -24.83
C PHE A 507 -7.73 12.33 -24.37
N ALA A 508 -8.44 12.47 -23.25
CA ALA A 508 -8.79 13.78 -22.69
C ALA A 508 -7.56 14.61 -22.32
N LYS A 509 -6.50 13.99 -21.77
CA LYS A 509 -5.21 14.66 -21.50
C LYS A 509 -4.57 15.20 -22.78
N ARG A 510 -4.44 14.35 -23.80
CA ARG A 510 -3.84 14.73 -25.10
C ARG A 510 -4.68 15.77 -25.84
N LYS A 511 -6.01 15.66 -25.79
CA LYS A 511 -6.95 16.60 -26.42
C LYS A 511 -6.67 18.05 -26.00
N LYS A 512 -6.37 18.30 -24.72
CA LYS A 512 -6.08 19.64 -24.19
C LYS A 512 -4.94 20.36 -24.93
N LEU A 513 -3.90 19.64 -25.33
CA LEU A 513 -2.75 20.22 -26.01
C LEU A 513 -2.90 20.21 -27.53
N PHE A 514 -3.38 19.09 -28.10
CA PHE A 514 -3.34 18.87 -29.56
C PHE A 514 -4.61 19.24 -30.31
N LEU A 515 -5.76 19.32 -29.62
CA LEU A 515 -7.07 19.59 -30.27
C LEU A 515 -7.70 20.90 -29.76
N ASP A 516 -7.59 21.17 -28.46
CA ASP A 516 -8.14 22.41 -27.88
C ASP A 516 -7.24 23.64 -28.16
N CYS A 517 -6.00 23.40 -28.60
CA CYS A 517 -5.03 24.43 -28.99
C CYS A 517 -4.62 24.27 -30.46
N PRO A 518 -4.20 25.33 -31.15
CA PRO A 518 -3.89 25.31 -32.59
C PRO A 518 -2.54 24.64 -32.93
N PHE A 519 -2.09 23.69 -32.11
CA PHE A 519 -0.77 23.06 -32.20
C PHE A 519 -0.83 21.75 -33.00
N THR A 520 -1.17 21.84 -34.29
CA THR A 520 -1.21 20.63 -35.15
C THR A 520 0.17 20.12 -35.54
N THR A 521 1.22 20.94 -35.38
CA THR A 521 2.63 20.61 -35.64
C THR A 521 3.51 21.27 -34.57
N ILE A 522 4.71 20.75 -34.38
CA ILE A 522 5.70 21.36 -33.47
C ILE A 522 6.08 22.78 -33.91
N GLU A 523 6.14 23.04 -35.22
CA GLU A 523 6.32 24.38 -35.79
C GLU A 523 5.23 25.35 -35.31
N LYS A 524 3.95 24.94 -35.34
CA LYS A 524 2.86 25.78 -34.85
C LYS A 524 2.90 25.96 -33.33
N MET A 525 3.32 24.95 -32.58
CA MET A 525 3.51 25.11 -31.13
C MET A 525 4.59 26.16 -30.84
N ALA A 526 5.70 26.15 -31.57
CA ALA A 526 6.76 27.15 -31.45
C ALA A 526 6.27 28.56 -31.81
N GLN A 527 5.68 28.72 -33.00
CA GLN A 527 5.25 30.04 -33.48
C GLN A 527 4.06 30.62 -32.69
N LEU A 528 3.06 29.80 -32.40
CA LEU A 528 1.79 30.27 -31.85
C LEU A 528 1.72 30.16 -30.33
N GLY A 529 2.49 29.26 -29.71
CA GLY A 529 2.43 28.97 -28.28
C GLY A 529 3.64 29.47 -27.48
N LEU A 530 4.85 29.37 -28.04
CA LEU A 530 6.11 29.61 -27.31
C LEU A 530 6.80 30.94 -27.68
N SER A 531 6.52 31.47 -28.87
CA SER A 531 7.07 32.75 -29.33
C SER A 531 6.65 33.91 -28.43
N LYS A 532 7.52 34.92 -28.25
CA LYS A 532 7.14 36.17 -27.58
C LYS A 532 5.99 36.90 -28.29
N ALA A 533 5.88 36.74 -29.61
CA ALA A 533 4.79 37.26 -30.43
C ALA A 533 3.67 36.23 -30.68
N ALA A 534 3.56 35.21 -29.81
CA ALA A 534 2.56 34.16 -29.89
C ALA A 534 1.11 34.71 -29.92
N THR A 535 0.33 34.22 -30.87
CA THR A 535 -1.08 34.63 -31.08
C THR A 535 -2.10 33.65 -30.51
N ALA A 536 -1.68 32.51 -29.96
CA ALA A 536 -2.61 31.62 -29.26
C ALA A 536 -3.16 32.25 -27.97
N THR A 537 -4.22 31.67 -27.43
CA THR A 537 -4.77 32.09 -26.13
C THR A 537 -3.74 31.87 -25.01
N ASP A 538 -3.86 32.61 -23.92
CA ASP A 538 -2.93 32.48 -22.79
C ASP A 538 -2.95 31.09 -22.17
N VAL A 539 -4.14 30.45 -22.14
CA VAL A 539 -4.27 29.04 -21.78
C VAL A 539 -3.39 28.18 -22.68
N CYS A 540 -3.49 28.32 -24.01
CA CYS A 540 -2.69 27.51 -24.92
C CYS A 540 -1.19 27.79 -24.88
N LYS A 541 -0.79 29.06 -24.67
CA LYS A 541 0.62 29.39 -24.40
C LYS A 541 1.12 28.65 -23.17
N GLN A 542 0.38 28.72 -22.07
CA GLN A 542 0.71 28.02 -20.83
C GLN A 542 0.82 26.51 -21.05
N ARG A 543 -0.14 25.88 -21.75
CA ARG A 543 -0.08 24.44 -22.06
C ARG A 543 1.16 24.07 -22.88
N ALA A 544 1.58 24.92 -23.82
CA ALA A 544 2.79 24.68 -24.61
C ALA A 544 4.06 24.72 -23.75
N HIS A 545 4.17 25.69 -22.83
CA HIS A 545 5.28 25.78 -21.88
C HIS A 545 5.32 24.56 -20.95
N GLU A 546 4.20 24.25 -20.30
CA GLU A 546 4.10 23.11 -19.38
C GLU A 546 4.39 21.76 -20.06
N ALA A 547 4.04 21.61 -21.34
CA ALA A 547 4.34 20.42 -22.12
C ALA A 547 5.85 20.25 -22.37
N ILE A 548 6.59 21.33 -22.65
CA ILE A 548 8.06 21.27 -22.82
C ILE A 548 8.75 21.03 -21.48
N TYR A 549 8.31 21.70 -20.41
CA TYR A 549 8.90 21.56 -19.09
C TYR A 549 8.51 20.27 -18.37
N GLY A 550 7.51 19.55 -18.89
CA GLY A 550 7.00 18.33 -18.28
C GLY A 550 6.39 18.58 -16.91
N THR A 551 5.80 19.75 -16.69
CA THR A 551 5.13 20.13 -15.43
C THR A 551 3.65 19.74 -15.42
N GLU A 552 3.03 19.55 -16.58
CA GLU A 552 1.64 19.05 -16.72
C GLU A 552 1.58 17.84 -17.66
N ASN A 553 0.68 16.90 -17.36
CA ASN A 553 0.61 15.61 -18.05
C ASN A 553 -0.38 15.64 -19.22
N TYR A 554 0.06 16.27 -20.32
CA TYR A 554 -0.65 16.20 -21.61
C TYR A 554 -0.36 14.90 -22.36
N SER A 555 0.86 14.39 -22.23
CA SER A 555 1.26 13.07 -22.71
C SER A 555 2.37 12.50 -21.82
N ALA A 556 2.44 11.18 -21.68
CA ALA A 556 3.47 10.56 -20.85
C ALA A 556 4.90 10.80 -21.39
N GLN A 557 5.06 10.89 -22.71
CA GLN A 557 6.39 11.07 -23.35
C GLN A 557 6.95 12.48 -23.12
N LEU A 558 6.09 13.51 -23.19
CA LEU A 558 6.45 14.90 -22.90
C LEU A 558 6.60 15.12 -21.39
N PHE A 559 5.66 14.56 -20.62
CA PHE A 559 5.65 14.70 -19.18
C PHE A 559 6.88 14.05 -18.55
N CYS A 560 7.24 12.82 -18.87
CA CYS A 560 8.45 12.18 -18.31
C CYS A 560 9.69 12.59 -19.13
N ASN A 561 10.23 13.79 -18.86
CA ASN A 561 11.43 14.37 -19.47
C ASN A 561 12.74 13.86 -18.82
N LEU A 562 13.90 14.25 -19.36
CA LEU A 562 15.20 13.78 -18.87
C LEU A 562 15.40 14.13 -17.39
N GLN A 563 14.97 15.32 -16.97
CA GLN A 563 15.06 15.76 -15.57
C GLN A 563 14.37 14.76 -14.64
N PHE A 564 13.15 14.33 -14.98
CA PHE A 564 12.41 13.36 -14.19
C PHE A 564 13.18 12.05 -14.01
N TYR A 565 13.81 11.52 -15.06
CA TYR A 565 14.56 10.27 -14.94
C TYR A 565 15.86 10.45 -14.14
N LEU A 566 16.60 11.54 -14.36
CA LEU A 566 17.87 11.81 -13.65
C LEU A 566 17.64 12.02 -12.15
N GLU A 567 16.57 12.71 -11.76
CA GLU A 567 16.27 12.96 -10.36
C GLU A 567 15.55 11.78 -9.65
N SER A 568 15.05 10.80 -10.42
CA SER A 568 14.34 9.63 -9.89
C SER A 568 15.25 8.47 -9.45
N ILE A 569 16.53 8.49 -9.80
CA ILE A 569 17.51 7.46 -9.40
C ILE A 569 18.23 7.85 -8.09
N PRO A 570 19.06 6.99 -7.49
CA PRO A 570 19.91 7.32 -6.35
C PRO A 570 20.97 8.37 -6.67
N LYS A 571 21.42 9.16 -5.68
CA LYS A 571 22.38 10.24 -5.86
C LYS A 571 23.77 9.77 -6.30
N ASP A 572 24.16 8.58 -5.87
CA ASP A 572 25.44 7.92 -6.12
C ASP A 572 25.37 6.87 -7.23
N ALA A 573 24.28 6.86 -7.99
CA ALA A 573 24.07 5.93 -9.10
C ALA A 573 25.17 6.04 -10.17
N LYS A 574 25.74 4.90 -10.59
CA LYS A 574 26.62 4.85 -11.75
C LYS A 574 25.78 4.83 -13.02
N ILE A 575 25.97 5.82 -13.88
CA ILE A 575 25.21 5.96 -15.12
C ILE A 575 25.98 5.27 -16.25
N LEU A 576 25.28 4.49 -17.07
CA LEU A 576 25.70 4.12 -18.42
C LEU A 576 24.78 4.86 -19.39
N ALA A 577 25.29 5.32 -20.52
CA ALA A 577 24.49 6.01 -21.52
C ALA A 577 24.58 5.31 -22.88
N LEU A 578 23.42 5.12 -23.49
CA LEU A 578 23.26 4.71 -24.88
C LEU A 578 22.63 5.87 -25.63
N ARG A 579 23.38 6.50 -26.54
CA ARG A 579 22.88 7.59 -27.38
C ARG A 579 22.25 6.99 -28.61
N THR A 580 21.03 7.42 -28.93
CA THR A 580 20.29 6.92 -30.10
C THR A 580 21.10 7.09 -31.39
N GLU A 581 21.83 8.21 -31.49
CA GLU A 581 22.67 8.61 -32.60
C GLU A 581 23.91 7.71 -32.77
N HIS A 582 24.37 7.07 -31.68
CA HIS A 582 25.60 6.29 -31.62
C HIS A 582 25.39 4.88 -31.04
N LEU A 583 24.16 4.36 -31.17
CA LEU A 583 23.68 3.23 -30.37
C LEU A 583 24.57 1.98 -30.42
N SER A 584 25.09 1.64 -31.60
CA SER A 584 25.94 0.46 -31.77
C SER A 584 27.28 0.61 -31.03
N ASN A 585 27.93 1.77 -31.14
CA ASN A 585 29.20 2.04 -30.46
C ASN A 585 29.01 2.11 -28.95
N ASP A 586 27.92 2.75 -28.51
CA ASP A 586 27.66 2.93 -27.09
C ASP A 586 27.25 1.61 -26.42
N TRP A 587 26.51 0.74 -27.12
CA TRP A 587 26.22 -0.62 -26.65
C TRP A 587 27.50 -1.40 -26.42
N HIS A 588 28.42 -1.32 -27.38
CA HIS A 588 29.71 -2.00 -27.29
C HIS A 588 30.51 -1.51 -26.08
N SER A 589 30.58 -0.19 -25.88
CA SER A 589 31.25 0.38 -24.72
C SER A 589 30.56 -0.01 -23.40
N ALA A 590 29.23 -0.07 -23.38
CA ALA A 590 28.47 -0.50 -22.20
C ALA A 590 28.73 -1.97 -21.85
N GLU A 591 28.76 -2.88 -22.84
CA GLU A 591 29.13 -4.29 -22.67
C GLU A 591 30.50 -4.42 -22.00
N VAL A 592 31.51 -3.73 -22.52
CA VAL A 592 32.87 -3.76 -21.95
C VAL A 592 32.88 -3.22 -20.52
N THR A 593 32.14 -2.13 -20.27
CA THR A 593 32.09 -1.48 -18.95
C THR A 593 31.52 -2.41 -17.87
N ILE A 594 30.61 -3.32 -18.23
CA ILE A 594 30.04 -4.32 -17.31
C ILE A 594 30.80 -5.67 -17.32
N GLY A 595 31.95 -5.76 -18.01
CA GLY A 595 32.82 -6.93 -18.04
C GLY A 595 32.64 -7.87 -19.24
N GLY A 596 31.96 -7.43 -20.29
CA GLY A 596 31.73 -8.18 -21.53
C GLY A 596 32.94 -8.19 -22.48
N ASP A 597 32.85 -8.99 -23.55
CA ASP A 597 33.90 -9.16 -24.56
C ASP A 597 33.77 -8.13 -25.72
N LEU A 598 34.90 -7.52 -26.09
CA LEU A 598 35.07 -6.62 -27.24
C LEU A 598 34.81 -7.28 -28.60
N ASN A 599 34.80 -8.61 -28.70
CA ASN A 599 34.66 -9.29 -29.98
C ASN A 599 33.22 -9.68 -30.36
N GLN A 600 32.23 -9.39 -29.50
CA GLN A 600 30.83 -9.68 -29.82
C GLN A 600 30.24 -8.60 -30.72
N THR A 601 30.06 -8.93 -31.99
CA THR A 601 29.30 -8.10 -32.93
C THR A 601 27.81 -8.25 -32.65
N THR A 602 27.16 -7.17 -32.24
CA THR A 602 25.72 -7.15 -31.97
C THR A 602 25.00 -6.31 -33.01
N ASN A 603 24.16 -6.96 -33.83
CA ASN A 603 23.25 -6.27 -34.74
C ASN A 603 22.03 -5.76 -33.97
N ILE A 604 22.11 -4.56 -33.42
CA ILE A 604 20.95 -3.91 -32.81
C ILE A 604 20.09 -3.36 -33.94
N ALA A 605 18.87 -3.86 -34.08
CA ALA A 605 17.95 -3.39 -35.10
C ALA A 605 17.62 -1.90 -34.88
N GLN A 606 18.28 -1.02 -35.63
CA GLN A 606 17.94 0.39 -35.70
C GLN A 606 16.75 0.57 -36.65
N LYS A 607 15.55 0.25 -36.19
CA LYS A 607 14.35 0.76 -36.86
C LYS A 607 14.25 2.25 -36.51
N ASN A 608 14.69 3.11 -37.42
CA ASN A 608 14.44 4.54 -37.34
C ASN A 608 12.92 4.79 -37.40
N VAL A 609 12.26 4.81 -36.24
CA VAL A 609 10.79 4.95 -36.11
C VAL A 609 10.26 6.26 -36.72
N ASN A 610 11.15 7.19 -37.10
CA ASN A 610 10.77 8.42 -37.81
C ASN A 610 10.56 8.25 -39.32
N ASP A 611 10.64 7.04 -39.89
CA ASP A 611 10.20 6.83 -41.28
C ASP A 611 8.68 6.99 -41.44
N TYR A 612 7.91 6.91 -40.33
CA TYR A 612 6.47 7.13 -40.33
C TYR A 612 6.05 8.62 -40.34
N SER A 613 6.93 9.55 -39.98
CA SER A 613 6.62 10.98 -40.10
C SER A 613 6.94 11.41 -41.52
N GLU A 614 5.94 11.90 -42.27
CA GLU A 614 6.15 12.48 -43.59
C GLU A 614 7.29 13.51 -43.53
N LYS A 615 8.17 13.59 -44.54
CA LYS A 615 9.29 14.55 -44.59
C LYS A 615 8.90 15.99 -44.22
N LYS A 616 7.64 16.38 -44.46
CA LYS A 616 7.08 17.70 -44.13
C LYS A 616 7.01 17.98 -42.61
N GLU A 617 6.92 16.96 -41.78
CA GLU A 617 6.76 17.10 -40.32
C GLU A 617 8.08 17.36 -39.59
N LYS A 618 9.21 17.27 -40.30
CA LYS A 618 10.54 17.63 -39.79
C LYS A 618 10.97 19.05 -40.18
N LEU A 619 10.20 19.73 -41.02
CA LEU A 619 10.51 21.10 -41.44
C LEU A 619 10.14 22.07 -40.32
N ILE A 620 11.14 22.44 -39.52
CA ILE A 620 11.05 23.48 -38.50
C ILE A 620 11.86 24.67 -39.00
N SER A 621 11.29 25.87 -38.97
CA SER A 621 12.02 27.07 -39.39
C SER A 621 13.14 27.40 -38.40
N ASP A 622 14.19 28.10 -38.85
CA ASP A 622 15.29 28.50 -37.97
C ASP A 622 14.80 29.31 -36.76
N ASN A 623 13.80 30.16 -36.97
CA ASN A 623 13.19 30.94 -35.90
C ASN A 623 12.48 30.04 -34.87
N SER A 624 11.65 29.09 -35.32
CA SER A 624 10.98 28.14 -34.43
C SER A 624 11.95 27.21 -33.73
N ARG A 625 13.02 26.80 -34.40
CA ARG A 625 14.11 26.02 -33.82
C ARG A 625 14.77 26.78 -32.67
N ASN A 626 15.14 28.04 -32.88
CA ASN A 626 15.72 28.88 -31.82
C ASN A 626 14.78 29.04 -30.62
N ILE A 627 13.47 29.26 -30.86
CA ILE A 627 12.46 29.33 -29.78
C ILE A 627 12.39 28.01 -29.01
N ILE A 628 12.39 26.87 -29.71
CA ILE A 628 12.35 25.56 -29.07
C ILE A 628 13.62 25.31 -28.25
N CYS A 629 14.79 25.63 -28.80
CA CYS A 629 16.06 25.47 -28.10
C CYS A 629 16.12 26.32 -26.83
N GLU A 630 15.67 27.59 -26.88
CA GLU A 630 15.57 28.48 -25.72
C GLU A 630 14.73 27.81 -24.60
N LYS A 631 13.59 27.20 -24.97
CA LYS A 631 12.71 26.49 -24.03
C LYS A 631 13.24 25.13 -23.59
N LEU A 632 14.09 24.48 -24.38
CA LEU A 632 14.74 23.23 -24.01
C LEU A 632 16.03 23.43 -23.20
N CYS A 633 16.46 24.66 -22.92
CA CYS A 633 17.72 24.94 -22.26
C CYS A 633 17.97 24.06 -21.02
N ASN A 634 17.01 23.96 -20.09
CA ASN A 634 17.17 23.14 -18.88
C ASN A 634 17.28 21.63 -19.19
N GLU A 635 16.46 21.13 -20.12
CA GLU A 635 16.52 19.73 -20.58
C GLU A 635 17.86 19.42 -21.27
N ILE A 636 18.43 20.39 -22.00
CA ILE A 636 19.76 20.30 -22.61
C ILE A 636 20.86 20.24 -21.54
N LEU A 637 20.79 21.05 -20.49
CA LEU A 637 21.74 20.97 -19.39
C LEU A 637 21.67 19.61 -18.67
N VAL A 638 20.46 19.05 -18.49
CA VAL A 638 20.27 17.71 -17.93
C VAL A 638 20.87 16.64 -18.85
N TYR A 639 20.64 16.73 -20.16
CA TYR A 639 21.24 15.83 -21.15
C TYR A 639 22.78 15.82 -21.08
N ARG A 640 23.39 17.00 -21.00
CA ARG A 640 24.84 17.16 -20.84
C ARG A 640 25.34 16.54 -19.55
N THR A 641 24.59 16.73 -18.46
CA THR A 641 24.90 16.14 -17.16
C THR A 641 24.91 14.61 -17.23
N ILE A 642 23.92 14.00 -17.88
CA ILE A 642 23.87 12.54 -18.08
C ILE A 642 25.09 12.06 -18.87
N LEU A 643 25.43 12.74 -19.98
CA LEU A 643 26.59 12.38 -20.80
C LEU A 643 27.90 12.46 -20.02
N GLN A 644 28.10 13.52 -19.24
CA GLN A 644 29.32 13.75 -18.45
C GLN A 644 29.51 12.74 -17.32
N HIS A 645 28.42 12.18 -16.79
CA HIS A 645 28.45 11.17 -15.72
C HIS A 645 28.39 9.73 -16.24
N ALA A 646 28.26 9.53 -17.55
CA ALA A 646 28.20 8.20 -18.14
C ALA A 646 29.57 7.52 -18.10
N ALA A 647 29.66 6.39 -17.38
CA ALA A 647 30.91 5.66 -17.17
C ALA A 647 31.44 4.98 -18.44
N ASN A 648 30.59 4.74 -19.44
CA ASN A 648 30.95 4.10 -20.70
C ASN A 648 31.25 5.10 -21.84
N LEU A 649 31.24 6.42 -21.59
CA LEU A 649 31.56 7.42 -22.61
C LEU A 649 32.87 8.11 -22.26
N ASN A 650 33.75 8.26 -23.25
CA ASN A 650 34.95 9.07 -23.13
C ASN A 650 34.68 10.54 -23.51
N HIS A 651 35.66 11.42 -23.26
CA HIS A 651 35.53 12.86 -23.53
C HIS A 651 35.24 13.17 -25.00
N GLU A 652 35.85 12.45 -25.95
CA GLU A 652 35.63 12.66 -27.39
C GLU A 652 34.19 12.28 -27.79
N GLN A 653 33.67 11.18 -27.25
CA GLN A 653 32.28 10.75 -27.47
C GLN A 653 31.30 11.76 -26.89
N VAL A 654 31.54 12.22 -25.66
CA VAL A 654 30.71 13.28 -25.05
C VAL A 654 30.73 14.53 -25.92
N GLN A 655 31.92 14.99 -26.33
CA GLN A 655 32.08 16.18 -27.16
C GLN A 655 31.39 16.03 -28.53
N ALA A 656 31.47 14.87 -29.17
CA ALA A 656 30.77 14.61 -30.43
C ALA A 656 29.25 14.83 -30.29
N SER A 657 28.65 14.39 -29.19
CA SER A 657 27.22 14.65 -28.93
C SER A 657 26.91 16.12 -28.62
N ILE A 658 27.84 16.85 -28.00
CA ILE A 658 27.68 18.30 -27.82
C ILE A 658 27.76 19.03 -29.15
N ASP A 659 28.67 18.62 -30.03
CA ASP A 659 28.85 19.22 -31.36
C ASP A 659 27.63 18.95 -32.25
N GLU A 660 27.09 17.73 -32.24
CA GLU A 660 25.81 17.40 -32.89
C GLU A 660 24.64 18.22 -32.34
N LEU A 661 24.57 18.41 -31.01
CA LEU A 661 23.57 19.27 -30.40
C LEU A 661 23.76 20.74 -30.78
N LYS A 662 24.98 21.19 -30.99
CA LYS A 662 25.30 22.56 -31.41
C LYS A 662 24.81 22.86 -32.83
N GLU A 663 24.67 21.85 -33.69
CA GLU A 663 24.08 22.01 -35.02
C GLU A 663 22.59 22.39 -34.96
N SER A 664 21.87 21.90 -33.95
CA SER A 664 20.44 22.21 -33.76
C SER A 664 20.21 23.37 -32.79
N CYS A 665 20.92 23.42 -31.66
CA CYS A 665 20.78 24.40 -30.58
C CYS A 665 22.14 25.02 -30.20
N PRO A 666 22.70 25.91 -31.04
CA PRO A 666 24.10 26.36 -30.90
C PRO A 666 24.38 27.17 -29.63
N VAL A 667 23.39 27.91 -29.11
CA VAL A 667 23.55 28.74 -27.91
C VAL A 667 23.43 27.87 -26.66
N GLU A 668 22.40 27.03 -26.60
CA GLU A 668 22.07 26.23 -25.43
C GLU A 668 23.00 25.03 -25.24
N ALA A 669 23.58 24.50 -26.33
CA ALA A 669 24.58 23.43 -26.25
C ALA A 669 25.81 23.82 -25.42
N VAL A 670 26.18 25.11 -25.41
CA VAL A 670 27.39 25.62 -24.74
C VAL A 670 27.09 26.48 -23.51
N THR A 671 25.84 26.87 -23.27
CA THR A 671 25.48 27.67 -22.09
C THR A 671 25.72 26.91 -20.80
N THR A 672 26.06 27.59 -19.71
CA THR A 672 26.23 26.96 -18.38
C THR A 672 25.02 27.15 -17.48
N SER A 673 24.09 28.03 -17.86
CA SER A 673 22.86 28.31 -17.13
C SER A 673 21.75 28.74 -18.09
N CYS A 674 20.50 28.57 -17.65
CA CYS A 674 19.30 28.98 -18.38
C CYS A 674 18.69 30.24 -17.78
N SER A 675 17.94 30.99 -18.59
CA SER A 675 17.22 32.18 -18.15
C SER A 675 16.06 31.84 -17.21
N GLU A 676 15.43 30.69 -17.43
CA GLU A 676 14.37 30.16 -16.58
C GLU A 676 14.93 29.11 -15.61
N PRO A 677 14.48 29.11 -14.34
CA PRO A 677 14.94 28.14 -13.36
C PRO A 677 14.54 26.71 -13.76
N LEU A 678 15.30 25.72 -13.30
CA LEU A 678 14.96 24.32 -13.44
C LEU A 678 13.59 24.06 -12.77
N PRO A 679 12.60 23.43 -13.45
CA PRO A 679 11.29 23.19 -12.87
C PRO A 679 11.35 22.36 -11.59
N ASP A 680 10.58 22.73 -10.56
CA ASP A 680 10.41 21.88 -9.38
C ASP A 680 9.48 20.71 -9.70
N ILE A 681 10.04 19.51 -9.71
CA ILE A 681 9.31 18.27 -9.98
C ILE A 681 9.09 17.42 -8.72
N SER A 682 9.22 17.99 -7.52
CA SER A 682 9.10 17.25 -6.26
C SER A 682 7.78 16.49 -6.13
N ASP A 683 6.64 17.12 -6.47
CA ASP A 683 5.34 16.46 -6.45
C ASP A 683 5.25 15.34 -7.50
N LYS A 684 5.83 15.56 -8.68
CA LYS A 684 5.89 14.55 -9.74
C LYS A 684 6.73 13.35 -9.32
N LEU A 685 7.88 13.57 -8.69
CA LEU A 685 8.71 12.51 -8.12
C LEU A 685 7.95 11.77 -7.01
N LYS A 686 7.29 12.48 -6.10
CA LYS A 686 6.45 11.87 -5.06
C LYS A 686 5.38 10.94 -5.65
N VAL A 687 4.61 11.43 -6.62
CA VAL A 687 3.50 10.68 -7.23
C VAL A 687 3.99 9.48 -8.04
N TYR A 688 5.08 9.62 -8.78
CA TYR A 688 5.50 8.62 -9.78
C TYR A 688 6.73 7.79 -9.40
N ARG A 689 7.44 8.16 -8.34
CA ARG A 689 8.55 7.37 -7.77
C ARG A 689 8.22 6.80 -6.39
N GLY A 690 7.29 7.43 -5.66
CA GLY A 690 6.83 6.98 -4.34
C GLY A 690 7.59 7.57 -3.15
N TYR A 691 8.25 8.73 -3.30
CA TYR A 691 8.98 9.37 -2.19
C TYR A 691 8.04 9.85 -1.07
N TYR A 692 8.38 9.57 0.20
CA TYR A 692 7.62 10.04 1.36
C TYR A 692 7.96 11.50 1.72
N LYS A 693 6.96 12.27 2.17
CA LYS A 693 7.05 13.71 2.49
C LYS A 693 8.11 14.07 3.55
N ASN A 694 8.53 13.09 4.36
CA ASN A 694 9.36 13.27 5.55
C ASN A 694 10.82 12.81 5.31
N GLU A 695 11.02 12.05 4.24
CA GLU A 695 12.33 11.66 3.73
C GLU A 695 12.75 12.76 2.76
N VAL A 696 13.18 13.87 3.38
CA VAL A 696 13.44 15.16 2.74
C VAL A 696 14.31 14.96 1.50
N LEU A 697 13.68 15.03 0.32
CA LEU A 697 14.33 15.63 -0.83
C LEU A 697 14.58 17.07 -0.40
N ASP A 698 15.83 17.51 -0.29
CA ASP A 698 16.10 18.95 -0.22
C ASP A 698 15.32 19.57 -1.39
N SER A 699 14.30 20.35 -1.07
CA SER A 699 13.46 20.97 -2.09
C SER A 699 14.35 21.91 -2.90
N ALA A 700 14.60 21.53 -4.14
CA ALA A 700 15.18 22.31 -5.24
C ALA A 700 16.10 23.47 -4.82
N THR A 701 17.42 23.25 -4.83
CA THR A 701 18.39 24.35 -4.95
C THR A 701 18.34 25.02 -6.34
N GLY A 702 17.43 24.59 -7.23
CA GLY A 702 17.45 24.97 -8.65
C GLY A 702 18.63 24.36 -9.41
N GLU A 703 19.37 23.44 -8.78
CA GLU A 703 20.53 22.78 -9.37
C GLU A 703 20.15 21.43 -9.98
N ILE A 704 20.86 21.06 -11.04
CA ILE A 704 20.76 19.75 -11.66
C ILE A 704 21.56 18.78 -10.80
N SER A 705 20.89 17.81 -10.17
CA SER A 705 21.55 16.79 -9.36
C SER A 705 21.21 15.38 -9.87
N ILE A 706 22.18 14.48 -9.82
CA ILE A 706 21.89 13.05 -9.88
C ILE A 706 21.12 12.69 -8.62
N GLY A 707 19.93 12.15 -8.81
CA GLY A 707 19.08 11.61 -7.76
C GLY A 707 18.55 12.58 -6.72
N ARG A 708 17.39 12.23 -6.17
CA ARG A 708 16.90 12.75 -4.89
C ARG A 708 16.57 11.62 -3.89
N SER A 709 16.75 10.34 -4.27
CA SER A 709 16.46 9.20 -3.39
C SER A 709 17.28 9.24 -2.10
N VAL A 710 16.62 8.93 -0.97
CA VAL A 710 17.26 8.84 0.33
C VAL A 710 17.86 7.45 0.47
N HIS A 711 19.05 7.35 1.08
CA HIS A 711 19.51 6.07 1.61
C HIS A 711 18.40 5.49 2.49
N VAL A 712 17.77 4.40 2.05
CA VAL A 712 17.14 3.49 2.99
C VAL A 712 18.28 3.02 3.87
N LYS A 713 18.40 3.57 5.10
CA LYS A 713 19.25 2.97 6.11
C LYS A 713 18.77 1.53 6.23
N THR A 714 19.58 0.61 5.71
CA THR A 714 19.35 -0.81 5.89
C THR A 714 19.33 -1.06 7.40
N PRO A 715 18.31 -1.75 7.94
CA PRO A 715 18.24 -2.05 9.36
C PRO A 715 19.42 -2.89 9.84
#